data_AF-A0A2G6DLG6-F1
#
_entry.id   AF-A0A2G6DLG6-F1
#
_cell.length_a   1.000
_cell.length_b   1.000
_cell.length_c   1.000
_cell.angle_alpha   90.00
_cell.angle_beta   90.00
_cell.angle_gamma   90.00
#
_symmetry.space_group_name_H-M   'P 1'
#
loop_
_entity.id
_entity.type
_entity.pdbx_description
1 polymer ?
#
loop_
_entity_poly.entity_id
_entity_poly.type
_entity_poly.pdbx_seq_one_letter_code
_entity_poly.pdbx_strand_id
1 'polypeptide(L)'
;MAEELNRAALDYHRYPTPGKLEVNPTTNMVNQRDLALAYSPGVAAASLAIEADPQNTSLYTTRANLVAVISNGTAVLGLGAIGALASKPVMEGKAVLFKKFADVNAFDIEVDTTDVDRFVDAVSLLEPTFGGINLEDIKAPECFEIERRLKEKMNIPVFHDDQHGTAICVAAAISNGLKVANKKIAEVKLVCSGAGAAAIACLNLLVEMGLKKENITVNDRFGIIYKGRQEEMNPYNSAYAIDTDARTLDDVMEGVDIFLGLSAPRVLKQEHVKQMAANPLILALANPEPEIRPELVYEVRPDAIMATGRSDYPNQVNNVLCFPFLFRGALDVGATEINESMKLAAVQAIADLATRETSDVVVSAYGGEAFSFGREYLIPKPFDPRLMTIIPPRVAKAAMETGVATRPIEDFVEYERKLDSFVFRSGLVMKPVFEMAKHEPQRIVFAEGESKRVINAVQILVDDGICKPILLGNPANIQANIESYGLRLKTGIDIEIIDPRNNPDIEKHQKTYYALTCREGVTPPFSQRVISSRNTPLAATMVRCGDADAMICGVEGSYLSHLYHIRTLLGIRKGLQSLAAVTLLILKKGTYFLTDTHVSAEPSAEQIADNTALAAELVEHFGMSPKAALLSESNFGSRQDPGALKMREALAIIRQKYPDLLAEGEMHADAALSQEVRDQLFENAAFEGEANLLVCPNLAAANITYNMTKMLADGLPVGPVLLGVNYPAHILTESTTVRGIVNMAAVASLDALWRKQTGLKNKIITH
;
A
#
# COMPACT_ATOMS: atom_id res chain seq x y z
N MET A 1 -18.22 -20.95 17.12
CA MET A 1 -17.49 -19.66 17.09
C MET A 1 -16.22 -19.62 17.95
N ALA A 2 -16.25 -19.53 19.29
CA ALA A 2 -15.01 -19.41 20.08
C ALA A 2 -14.10 -20.65 20.01
N GLU A 3 -14.67 -21.85 20.08
CA GLU A 3 -13.92 -23.12 19.99
C GLU A 3 -13.31 -23.35 18.59
N GLU A 4 -14.04 -22.95 17.54
CA GLU A 4 -13.54 -23.01 16.16
C GLU A 4 -12.42 -22.00 15.91
N LEU A 5 -12.54 -20.78 16.45
CA LEU A 5 -11.48 -19.77 16.37
C LEU A 5 -10.21 -20.23 17.10
N ASN A 6 -10.35 -20.82 18.28
CA ASN A 6 -9.21 -21.38 19.03
C ASN A 6 -8.52 -22.49 18.24
N ARG A 7 -9.28 -23.43 17.65
CA ARG A 7 -8.71 -24.48 16.80
C ARG A 7 -8.00 -23.89 15.57
N ALA A 8 -8.63 -22.93 14.89
CA ALA A 8 -8.04 -22.27 13.73
C ALA A 8 -6.73 -21.53 14.09
N ALA A 9 -6.68 -20.87 15.24
CA ALA A 9 -5.45 -20.23 15.72
C ALA A 9 -4.34 -21.25 16.00
N LEU A 10 -4.65 -22.37 16.67
CA LEU A 10 -3.65 -23.43 16.91
C LEU A 10 -3.17 -24.08 15.61
N ASP A 11 -4.07 -24.33 14.65
CA ASP A 11 -3.73 -24.90 13.34
C ASP A 11 -2.86 -23.93 12.53
N TYR A 12 -3.16 -22.62 12.57
CA TYR A 12 -2.35 -21.57 11.95
C TYR A 12 -0.91 -21.54 12.47
N HIS A 13 -0.71 -21.85 13.75
CA HIS A 13 0.62 -21.93 14.36
C HIS A 13 1.35 -23.26 14.14
N ARG A 14 0.64 -24.31 13.68
CA ARG A 14 1.18 -25.68 13.57
C ARG A 14 1.49 -26.08 12.14
N TYR A 15 0.71 -25.61 11.17
CA TYR A 15 0.74 -26.09 9.79
C TYR A 15 0.98 -24.96 8.78
N PRO A 16 1.68 -25.26 7.66
CA PRO A 16 2.31 -26.54 7.32
C PRO A 16 3.61 -26.82 8.13
N THR A 17 4.21 -25.77 8.68
CA THR A 17 5.41 -25.84 9.52
C THR A 17 5.13 -25.07 10.82
N PRO A 18 5.55 -25.58 12.00
CA PRO A 18 5.34 -24.88 13.26
C PRO A 18 6.04 -23.51 13.34
N GLY A 19 5.38 -22.55 13.97
CA GLY A 19 5.89 -21.18 14.13
C GLY A 19 5.49 -20.24 13.00
N LYS A 20 5.82 -18.95 13.14
CA LYS A 20 5.45 -17.90 12.16
C LYS A 20 6.64 -17.23 11.48
N LEU A 21 7.86 -17.58 11.89
CA LEU A 21 9.10 -16.96 11.45
C LEU A 21 10.06 -18.00 10.85
N GLU A 22 10.73 -17.65 9.76
CA GLU A 22 11.84 -18.40 9.18
C GLU A 22 12.96 -17.44 8.75
N VAL A 23 14.20 -17.93 8.68
CA VAL A 23 15.36 -17.16 8.20
C VAL A 23 15.70 -17.60 6.79
N ASN A 24 15.60 -16.68 5.84
CA ASN A 24 15.95 -16.90 4.44
C ASN A 24 17.22 -16.13 4.05
N PRO A 25 18.20 -16.76 3.37
CA PRO A 25 19.33 -16.05 2.77
C PRO A 25 18.85 -15.01 1.74
N THR A 26 19.49 -13.83 1.72
CA THR A 26 19.17 -12.76 0.76
C THR A 26 20.07 -12.76 -0.47
N THR A 27 21.18 -13.50 -0.44
CA THR A 27 22.15 -13.62 -1.53
C THR A 27 22.16 -15.05 -2.06
N ASN A 28 22.45 -15.19 -3.35
CA ASN A 28 22.56 -16.50 -3.98
C ASN A 28 23.70 -17.30 -3.35
N MET A 29 23.46 -18.59 -3.11
CA MET A 29 24.43 -19.55 -2.58
C MET A 29 24.34 -20.86 -3.36
N VAL A 30 24.45 -20.78 -4.69
CA VAL A 30 24.16 -21.92 -5.58
C VAL A 30 25.42 -22.60 -6.13
N ASN A 31 26.59 -21.97 -6.01
CA ASN A 31 27.85 -22.49 -6.52
C ASN A 31 29.05 -22.22 -5.58
N GLN A 32 30.22 -22.75 -5.92
CA GLN A 32 31.44 -22.62 -5.12
C GLN A 32 31.92 -21.17 -4.96
N ARG A 33 31.76 -20.33 -5.98
CA ARG A 33 32.12 -18.90 -5.92
C ARG A 33 31.22 -18.17 -4.93
N ASP A 34 29.92 -18.43 -4.99
CA ASP A 34 28.96 -17.85 -4.05
C ASP A 34 29.31 -18.22 -2.60
N LEU A 35 29.61 -19.50 -2.34
CA LEU A 35 30.05 -19.96 -1.02
C LEU A 35 31.35 -19.28 -0.56
N ALA A 36 32.32 -19.11 -1.46
CA ALA A 36 33.57 -18.43 -1.16
C ALA A 36 33.41 -16.93 -0.87
N LEU A 37 32.34 -16.30 -1.36
CA LEU A 37 32.00 -14.90 -1.05
C LEU A 37 31.17 -14.78 0.22
N ALA A 38 30.17 -15.65 0.40
CA ALA A 38 29.29 -15.67 1.57
C ALA A 38 30.02 -16.12 2.84
N TYR A 39 31.06 -16.94 2.71
CA TYR A 39 31.83 -17.48 3.81
C TYR A 39 33.34 -17.40 3.53
N SER A 40 34.13 -18.34 4.05
CA SER A 40 35.58 -18.36 3.87
C SER A 40 35.96 -18.64 2.41
N PRO A 41 36.94 -17.90 1.84
CA PRO A 41 37.73 -16.84 2.49
C PRO A 41 37.16 -15.42 2.36
N GLY A 42 36.16 -15.19 1.51
CA GLY A 42 35.69 -13.85 1.12
C GLY A 42 35.06 -13.03 2.25
N VAL A 43 34.36 -13.66 3.19
CA VAL A 43 33.72 -12.99 4.34
C VAL A 43 34.73 -12.19 5.20
N ALA A 44 36.00 -12.59 5.19
CA ALA A 44 37.05 -11.88 5.92
C ALA A 44 37.20 -10.41 5.49
N ALA A 45 36.93 -10.09 4.21
CA ALA A 45 37.01 -8.72 3.72
C ALA A 45 35.99 -7.80 4.42
N ALA A 46 34.75 -8.28 4.61
CA ALA A 46 33.72 -7.55 5.34
C ALA A 46 34.08 -7.39 6.83
N SER A 47 34.60 -8.46 7.45
CA SER A 47 35.04 -8.42 8.86
C SER A 47 36.17 -7.41 9.10
N LEU A 48 37.19 -7.39 8.23
CA LEU A 48 38.32 -6.45 8.33
C LEU A 48 37.87 -5.01 8.05
N ALA A 49 36.90 -4.79 7.15
CA ALA A 49 36.34 -3.47 6.90
C ALA A 49 35.55 -2.94 8.11
N ILE A 50 34.85 -3.81 8.86
CA ILE A 50 34.16 -3.47 10.10
C ILE A 50 35.16 -3.25 11.25
N GLU A 51 36.23 -4.05 11.33
CA GLU A 51 37.30 -3.84 12.30
C GLU A 51 37.98 -2.47 12.11
N ALA A 52 38.22 -2.08 10.86
CA ALA A 52 38.81 -0.79 10.52
C ALA A 52 37.87 0.39 10.78
N ASP A 53 36.57 0.24 10.50
CA ASP A 53 35.54 1.22 10.80
C ASP A 53 34.22 0.52 11.21
N PRO A 54 33.86 0.54 12.51
CA PRO A 54 32.65 -0.11 13.01
C PRO A 54 31.35 0.36 12.35
N GLN A 55 31.31 1.56 11.75
CA GLN A 55 30.11 2.07 11.06
C GLN A 55 29.76 1.23 9.82
N ASN A 56 30.75 0.57 9.21
CA ASN A 56 30.56 -0.34 8.08
C ASN A 56 29.67 -1.54 8.40
N THR A 57 29.40 -1.82 9.69
CA THR A 57 28.45 -2.87 10.09
C THR A 57 27.06 -2.61 9.49
N SER A 58 26.70 -1.34 9.27
CA SER A 58 25.43 -0.96 8.62
C SER A 58 25.38 -1.26 7.13
N LEU A 59 26.53 -1.40 6.46
CA LEU A 59 26.65 -1.64 5.02
C LEU A 59 26.79 -3.13 4.69
N TYR A 60 27.59 -3.85 5.49
CA TYR A 60 27.98 -5.24 5.18
C TYR A 60 27.22 -6.29 5.98
N THR A 61 26.27 -5.88 6.83
CA THR A 61 25.46 -6.80 7.64
C THR A 61 24.00 -6.39 7.65
N THR A 62 23.14 -7.25 8.19
CA THR A 62 21.71 -6.97 8.36
C THR A 62 21.40 -6.01 9.53
N ARG A 63 22.40 -5.64 10.35
CA ARG A 63 22.26 -4.82 11.57
C ARG A 63 21.37 -3.60 11.37
N ALA A 64 21.60 -2.83 10.31
CA ALA A 64 20.89 -1.57 10.05
C ALA A 64 19.38 -1.75 9.81
N ASN A 65 18.91 -2.98 9.56
CA ASN A 65 17.51 -3.31 9.34
C ASN A 65 16.99 -4.40 10.29
N LEU A 66 17.72 -4.72 11.37
CA LEU A 66 17.39 -5.82 12.28
C LEU A 66 16.97 -5.30 13.66
N VAL A 67 15.78 -5.68 14.11
CA VAL A 67 15.23 -5.34 15.44
C VAL A 67 15.08 -6.59 16.30
N ALA A 68 15.45 -6.51 17.57
CA ALA A 68 15.12 -7.56 18.54
C ALA A 68 13.75 -7.29 19.17
N VAL A 69 12.85 -8.26 19.15
CA VAL A 69 11.60 -8.22 19.93
C VAL A 69 11.87 -8.98 21.22
N ILE A 70 11.98 -8.28 22.35
CA ILE A 70 12.47 -8.85 23.61
C ILE A 70 11.39 -8.84 24.68
N SER A 71 11.16 -10.00 25.31
CA SER A 71 10.24 -10.15 26.44
C SER A 71 10.76 -11.15 27.47
N ASN A 72 10.31 -11.04 28.71
CA ASN A 72 10.41 -12.10 29.73
C ASN A 72 9.06 -12.79 30.02
N GLY A 73 8.01 -12.45 29.27
CA GLY A 73 6.68 -13.03 29.40
C GLY A 73 5.98 -12.74 30.73
N THR A 74 6.29 -11.60 31.36
CA THR A 74 5.71 -11.23 32.66
C THR A 74 4.39 -10.45 32.57
N ALA A 75 4.03 -9.95 31.39
CA ALA A 75 2.78 -9.24 31.15
C ALA A 75 2.21 -9.52 29.74
N VAL A 76 2.10 -10.80 29.36
CA VAL A 76 1.66 -11.17 28.00
C VAL A 76 0.19 -10.88 27.79
N LEU A 77 -0.11 -9.86 26.98
CA LEU A 77 -1.50 -9.45 26.68
C LEU A 77 -2.34 -9.29 27.97
N GLY A 78 -3.56 -9.85 27.99
CA GLY A 78 -4.39 -9.97 29.19
C GLY A 78 -4.15 -11.24 30.02
N LEU A 79 -3.14 -12.04 29.69
CA LEU A 79 -2.84 -13.32 30.35
C LEU A 79 -1.92 -13.17 31.57
N GLY A 80 -1.17 -12.06 31.64
CA GLY A 80 -0.25 -11.78 32.74
C GLY A 80 1.07 -12.54 32.63
N ALA A 81 1.62 -12.94 33.78
CA ALA A 81 2.94 -13.58 33.86
C ALA A 81 2.84 -15.08 33.53
N ILE A 82 2.88 -15.41 32.24
CA ILE A 82 2.84 -16.80 31.73
C ILE A 82 4.24 -17.36 31.44
N GLY A 83 5.28 -16.54 31.56
CA GLY A 83 6.68 -16.92 31.40
C GLY A 83 7.20 -16.80 29.97
N ALA A 84 8.53 -16.77 29.85
CA ALA A 84 9.24 -16.48 28.61
C ALA A 84 8.87 -17.45 27.46
N LEU A 85 8.85 -18.77 27.70
CA LEU A 85 8.47 -19.73 26.65
C LEU A 85 7.05 -19.54 26.12
N ALA A 86 6.10 -19.21 27.00
CA ALA A 86 4.71 -19.03 26.63
C ALA A 86 4.44 -17.69 25.92
N SER A 87 5.35 -16.71 26.04
CA SER A 87 5.26 -15.44 25.29
C SER A 87 5.71 -15.56 23.85
N LYS A 88 6.53 -16.56 23.51
CA LYS A 88 7.12 -16.75 22.18
C LYS A 88 6.14 -16.61 21.01
N PRO A 89 4.93 -17.21 21.02
CA PRO A 89 3.98 -17.05 19.92
C PRO A 89 3.56 -15.58 19.70
N VAL A 90 3.53 -14.75 20.74
CA VAL A 90 3.21 -13.31 20.62
C VAL A 90 4.41 -12.57 20.02
N MET A 91 5.63 -12.88 20.48
CA MET A 91 6.87 -12.25 20.01
C MET A 91 7.16 -12.56 18.53
N GLU A 92 7.01 -13.82 18.10
CA GLU A 92 7.07 -14.21 16.68
C GLU A 92 6.03 -13.43 15.86
N GLY A 93 4.84 -13.22 16.43
CA GLY A 93 3.79 -12.41 15.82
C GLY A 93 4.27 -10.98 15.55
N LYS A 94 4.84 -10.32 16.56
CA LYS A 94 5.40 -8.97 16.45
C LYS A 94 6.51 -8.91 15.40
N ALA A 95 7.40 -9.90 15.36
CA ALA A 95 8.46 -9.98 14.35
C ALA A 95 7.91 -10.06 12.92
N VAL A 96 6.87 -10.87 12.68
CA VAL A 96 6.20 -10.96 11.37
C VAL A 96 5.51 -9.64 11.00
N LEU A 97 4.92 -8.93 11.95
CA LEU A 97 4.28 -7.63 11.70
C LEU A 97 5.31 -6.56 11.28
N PHE A 98 6.48 -6.51 11.91
CA PHE A 98 7.60 -5.65 11.48
C PHE A 98 7.94 -5.90 10.01
N LYS A 99 8.12 -7.17 9.63
CA LYS A 99 8.49 -7.54 8.25
C LYS A 99 7.37 -7.23 7.26
N LYS A 100 6.14 -7.57 7.61
CA LYS A 100 4.98 -7.44 6.72
C LYS A 100 4.64 -5.98 6.42
N PHE A 101 4.67 -5.11 7.43
CA PHE A 101 4.18 -3.74 7.29
C PHE A 101 5.27 -2.73 6.93
N ALA A 102 6.53 -2.99 7.33
CA ALA A 102 7.59 -2.00 7.20
C ALA A 102 8.93 -2.54 6.65
N ASP A 103 8.96 -3.79 6.18
CA ASP A 103 10.19 -4.49 5.72
C ASP A 103 11.33 -4.51 6.74
N VAL A 104 11.02 -4.33 8.02
CA VAL A 104 12.00 -4.41 9.10
C VAL A 104 12.22 -5.89 9.41
N ASN A 105 13.46 -6.35 9.34
CA ASN A 105 13.77 -7.69 9.80
C ASN A 105 13.70 -7.67 11.32
N ALA A 106 12.96 -8.60 11.91
CA ALA A 106 12.83 -8.69 13.35
C ALA A 106 13.03 -10.14 13.80
N PHE A 107 13.60 -10.30 14.98
CA PHE A 107 13.83 -11.60 15.59
C PHE A 107 13.42 -11.54 17.06
N ASP A 108 12.65 -12.53 17.49
CA ASP A 108 12.15 -12.65 18.85
C ASP A 108 13.19 -13.27 19.79
N ILE A 109 13.32 -12.69 20.99
CA ILE A 109 14.24 -13.13 22.04
C ILE A 109 13.50 -13.14 23.39
N GLU A 110 13.23 -14.36 23.86
CA GLU A 110 12.64 -14.61 25.18
C GLU A 110 13.74 -14.71 26.26
N VAL A 111 13.79 -13.75 27.19
CA VAL A 111 14.76 -13.72 28.29
C VAL A 111 14.12 -14.27 29.57
N ASP A 112 14.51 -15.46 29.99
CA ASP A 112 13.94 -16.13 31.16
C ASP A 112 14.52 -15.61 32.49
N THR A 113 14.21 -14.34 32.81
CA THR A 113 14.53 -13.75 34.11
C THR A 113 13.55 -12.64 34.50
N THR A 114 13.26 -12.54 35.80
CA THR A 114 12.49 -11.45 36.40
C THR A 114 13.39 -10.43 37.12
N ASP A 115 14.70 -10.71 37.21
CA ASP A 115 15.68 -9.81 37.81
C ASP A 115 16.06 -8.72 36.80
N VAL A 116 15.85 -7.46 37.20
CA VAL A 116 16.06 -6.29 36.33
C VAL A 116 17.52 -6.15 35.91
N ASP A 117 18.47 -6.38 36.82
CA ASP A 117 19.91 -6.26 36.52
C ASP A 117 20.32 -7.28 35.47
N ARG A 118 19.97 -8.56 35.68
CA ARG A 118 20.27 -9.65 34.75
C ARG A 118 19.58 -9.45 33.40
N PHE A 119 18.35 -8.94 33.39
CA PHE A 119 17.64 -8.65 32.14
C PHE A 119 18.36 -7.55 31.35
N VAL A 120 18.66 -6.42 32.00
CA VAL A 120 19.36 -5.28 31.37
C VAL A 120 20.73 -5.70 30.85
N ASP A 121 21.49 -6.47 31.63
CA ASP A 121 22.81 -6.95 31.23
C ASP A 121 22.72 -7.92 30.04
N ALA A 122 21.77 -8.87 30.06
CA ALA A 122 21.56 -9.79 28.94
C ALA A 122 21.22 -9.06 27.64
N VAL A 123 20.32 -8.07 27.69
CA VAL A 123 19.89 -7.31 26.51
C VAL A 123 20.98 -6.37 26.00
N SER A 124 21.63 -5.61 26.89
CA SER A 124 22.68 -4.66 26.48
C SER A 124 23.87 -5.32 25.81
N LEU A 125 24.24 -6.54 26.22
CA LEU A 125 25.31 -7.31 25.56
C LEU A 125 24.98 -7.75 24.12
N LEU A 126 23.70 -7.75 23.73
CA LEU A 126 23.26 -8.07 22.38
C LEU A 126 23.27 -6.86 21.43
N GLU A 127 23.61 -5.65 21.93
CA GLU A 127 23.67 -4.44 21.13
C GLU A 127 24.39 -4.63 19.78
N PRO A 128 25.55 -5.33 19.66
CA PRO A 128 26.27 -5.47 18.39
C PRO A 128 25.53 -6.22 17.27
N THR A 129 24.47 -6.96 17.58
CA THR A 129 23.66 -7.68 16.57
C THR A 129 22.57 -6.80 15.98
N PHE A 130 21.93 -5.96 16.80
CA PHE A 130 20.67 -5.28 16.45
C PHE A 130 20.84 -3.80 16.15
N GLY A 131 20.05 -3.29 15.20
CA GLY A 131 19.89 -1.86 14.94
C GLY A 131 18.84 -1.19 15.82
N GLY A 132 18.03 -1.96 16.55
CA GLY A 132 17.06 -1.46 17.52
C GLY A 132 16.49 -2.57 18.40
N ILE A 133 15.94 -2.18 19.55
CA ILE A 133 15.33 -3.07 20.54
C ILE A 133 13.87 -2.67 20.76
N ASN A 134 12.96 -3.61 20.54
CA ASN A 134 11.55 -3.49 20.88
C ASN A 134 11.26 -4.34 22.13
N LEU A 135 11.06 -3.70 23.27
CA LEU A 135 10.64 -4.35 24.52
C LEU A 135 9.13 -4.59 24.50
N GLU A 136 8.71 -5.77 24.93
CA GLU A 136 7.34 -6.24 24.82
C GLU A 136 6.90 -7.08 26.03
N ASP A 137 5.66 -6.92 26.47
CA ASP A 137 5.01 -7.77 27.48
C ASP A 137 5.82 -7.91 28.80
N ILE A 138 6.39 -6.80 29.27
CA ILE A 138 7.15 -6.71 30.53
C ILE A 138 6.30 -5.98 31.58
N LYS A 139 6.12 -6.57 32.77
CA LYS A 139 5.26 -6.00 33.81
C LYS A 139 5.78 -4.67 34.37
N ALA A 140 4.86 -3.84 34.86
CA ALA A 140 5.17 -2.69 35.70
C ALA A 140 5.35 -3.11 37.17
N PRO A 141 6.18 -2.39 37.95
CA PRO A 141 6.97 -1.21 37.58
C PRO A 141 8.33 -1.51 36.92
N GLU A 142 8.74 -2.78 36.83
CA GLU A 142 10.08 -3.17 36.37
C GLU A 142 10.39 -2.72 34.93
N CYS A 143 9.38 -2.74 34.04
CA CYS A 143 9.54 -2.28 32.65
C CYS A 143 10.06 -0.85 32.52
N PHE A 144 9.70 0.07 33.42
CA PHE A 144 10.17 1.45 33.39
C PHE A 144 11.67 1.54 33.65
N GLU A 145 12.16 0.80 34.65
CA GLU A 145 13.57 0.81 35.01
C GLU A 145 14.42 0.07 33.98
N ILE A 146 13.90 -1.04 33.43
CA ILE A 146 14.54 -1.78 32.33
C ILE A 146 14.72 -0.85 31.12
N GLU A 147 13.66 -0.17 30.69
CA GLU A 147 13.71 0.72 29.52
C GLU A 147 14.70 1.88 29.76
N ARG A 148 14.59 2.56 30.90
CA ARG A 148 15.47 3.69 31.26
C ARG A 148 16.94 3.29 31.20
N ARG A 149 17.30 2.17 31.84
CA ARG A 149 18.70 1.70 31.90
C ARG A 149 19.21 1.20 30.56
N LEU A 150 18.37 0.59 29.73
CA LEU A 150 18.77 0.16 28.39
C LEU A 150 18.99 1.36 27.48
N LYS A 151 18.13 2.38 27.53
CA LYS A 151 18.35 3.66 26.82
C LYS A 151 19.64 4.36 27.24
N GLU A 152 20.01 4.29 28.51
CA GLU A 152 21.26 4.88 29.01
C GLU A 152 22.51 4.08 28.61
N LYS A 153 22.40 2.74 28.51
CA LYS A 153 23.54 1.86 28.22
C LYS A 153 23.81 1.67 26.72
N MET A 154 22.79 1.76 25.87
CA MET A 154 22.87 1.36 24.46
C MET A 154 22.89 2.56 23.51
N ASN A 155 23.58 2.45 22.38
CA ASN A 155 23.62 3.49 21.33
C ASN A 155 22.70 3.18 20.14
N ILE A 156 21.64 2.41 20.40
CA ILE A 156 20.59 2.06 19.44
C ILE A 156 19.22 2.32 20.05
N PRO A 157 18.18 2.55 19.23
CA PRO A 157 16.84 2.83 19.70
C PRO A 157 16.28 1.68 20.52
N VAL A 158 15.96 1.96 21.78
CA VAL A 158 15.20 1.07 22.67
C VAL A 158 13.79 1.65 22.84
N PHE A 159 12.78 0.84 22.58
CA PHE A 159 11.38 1.24 22.60
C PHE A 159 10.52 0.17 23.25
N HIS A 160 9.71 0.53 24.24
CA HIS A 160 8.72 -0.38 24.79
C HIS A 160 7.35 -0.16 24.13
N ASP A 161 6.86 -1.14 23.37
CA ASP A 161 5.65 -0.96 22.54
C ASP A 161 4.38 -0.80 23.39
N ASP A 162 4.21 -1.62 24.43
CA ASP A 162 3.03 -1.52 25.31
C ASP A 162 2.92 -0.17 26.01
N GLN A 163 4.06 0.51 26.22
CA GLN A 163 4.08 1.86 26.77
C GLN A 163 3.88 2.90 25.67
N HIS A 164 4.88 3.07 24.83
CA HIS A 164 4.97 4.22 23.93
C HIS A 164 4.17 3.99 22.64
N GLY A 165 4.09 2.76 22.14
CA GLY A 165 3.27 2.43 20.96
C GLY A 165 1.79 2.62 21.25
N THR A 166 1.33 2.15 22.42
CA THR A 166 -0.02 2.42 22.92
C THR A 166 -0.25 3.92 23.08
N ALA A 167 0.67 4.64 23.73
CA ALA A 167 0.56 6.08 23.94
C ALA A 167 0.41 6.86 22.63
N ILE A 168 1.22 6.54 21.62
CA ILE A 168 1.18 7.20 20.31
C ILE A 168 -0.18 6.97 19.61
N CYS A 169 -0.66 5.72 19.60
CA CYS A 169 -1.95 5.41 18.96
C CYS A 169 -3.13 6.06 19.70
N VAL A 170 -3.11 6.04 21.04
CA VAL A 170 -4.10 6.71 21.89
C VAL A 170 -4.09 8.21 21.67
N ALA A 171 -2.92 8.83 21.67
CA ALA A 171 -2.76 10.26 21.43
C ALA A 171 -3.25 10.68 20.04
N ALA A 172 -3.02 9.86 19.01
CA ALA A 172 -3.54 10.13 17.66
C ALA A 172 -5.08 10.04 17.62
N ALA A 173 -5.66 9.00 18.23
CA ALA A 173 -7.11 8.84 18.36
C ALA A 173 -7.75 9.99 19.16
N ILE A 174 -7.13 10.42 20.25
CA ILE A 174 -7.59 11.56 21.06
C ILE A 174 -7.50 12.87 20.28
N SER A 175 -6.39 13.12 19.58
CA SER A 175 -6.22 14.33 18.77
C SER A 175 -7.35 14.49 17.75
N ASN A 176 -7.69 13.41 17.07
CA ASN A 176 -8.77 13.41 16.09
C ASN A 176 -10.16 13.38 16.73
N GLY A 177 -10.34 12.65 17.83
CA GLY A 177 -11.59 12.63 18.59
C GLY A 177 -11.95 14.01 19.13
N LEU A 178 -10.96 14.79 19.59
CA LEU A 178 -11.14 16.18 20.01
C LEU A 178 -11.53 17.10 18.84
N LYS A 179 -10.96 16.91 17.65
CA LYS A 179 -11.42 17.63 16.44
C LYS A 179 -12.88 17.33 16.14
N VAL A 180 -13.28 16.06 16.17
CA VAL A 180 -14.68 15.63 15.94
C VAL A 180 -15.63 16.15 17.03
N ALA A 181 -15.19 16.17 18.29
CA ALA A 181 -15.95 16.71 19.41
C ALA A 181 -15.95 18.25 19.48
N ASN A 182 -15.12 18.93 18.66
CA ASN A 182 -14.85 20.36 18.71
C ASN A 182 -14.38 20.85 20.10
N LYS A 183 -13.42 20.14 20.69
CA LYS A 183 -12.83 20.44 22.02
C LYS A 183 -11.33 20.69 21.92
N LYS A 184 -10.79 21.46 22.87
CA LYS A 184 -9.34 21.74 22.96
C LYS A 184 -8.70 20.92 24.07
N ILE A 185 -7.55 20.32 23.78
CA ILE A 185 -6.82 19.45 24.74
C ILE A 185 -6.49 20.14 26.08
N ALA A 186 -6.26 21.46 26.08
CA ALA A 186 -5.94 22.22 27.29
C ALA A 186 -7.14 22.49 28.22
N GLU A 187 -8.37 22.23 27.75
CA GLU A 187 -9.63 22.55 28.45
C GLU A 187 -10.38 21.29 28.91
N VAL A 188 -10.03 20.10 28.40
CA VAL A 188 -10.75 18.87 28.68
C VAL A 188 -10.39 18.24 30.03
N LYS A 189 -11.36 17.55 30.63
CA LYS A 189 -11.19 16.69 31.80
C LYS A 189 -11.06 15.22 31.39
N LEU A 190 -10.06 14.54 31.93
CA LEU A 190 -9.77 13.14 31.62
C LEU A 190 -9.82 12.28 32.89
N VAL A 191 -10.58 11.19 32.82
CA VAL A 191 -10.52 10.09 33.79
C VAL A 191 -9.83 8.89 33.15
N CYS A 192 -8.73 8.45 33.75
CA CYS A 192 -8.01 7.25 33.34
C CYS A 192 -8.34 6.10 34.27
N SER A 193 -8.75 4.96 33.72
CA SER A 193 -8.89 3.70 34.44
C SER A 193 -7.69 2.81 34.13
N GLY A 194 -6.81 2.65 35.11
CA GLY A 194 -5.52 1.98 35.00
C GLY A 194 -4.38 2.92 35.40
N ALA A 195 -3.38 2.37 36.08
CA ALA A 195 -2.15 3.06 36.48
C ALA A 195 -0.89 2.25 36.16
N GLY A 196 -1.00 1.32 35.20
CA GLY A 196 0.11 0.51 34.69
C GLY A 196 0.95 1.26 33.64
N ALA A 197 1.90 0.54 33.04
CA ALA A 197 2.88 1.11 32.10
C ALA A 197 2.24 1.89 30.94
N ALA A 198 1.29 1.27 30.24
CA ALA A 198 0.55 1.88 29.14
C ALA A 198 -0.22 3.15 29.56
N ALA A 199 -0.91 3.10 30.72
CA ALA A 199 -1.70 4.21 31.21
C ALA A 199 -0.82 5.43 31.51
N ILE A 200 0.26 5.23 32.27
CA ILE A 200 1.18 6.32 32.61
C ILE A 200 1.85 6.90 31.36
N ALA A 201 2.27 6.06 30.41
CA ALA A 201 2.86 6.53 29.15
C ALA A 201 1.87 7.36 28.32
N CYS A 202 0.61 6.93 28.19
CA CYS A 202 -0.46 7.70 27.54
C CYS A 202 -0.65 9.06 28.21
N LEU A 203 -0.75 9.10 29.54
CA LEU A 203 -0.96 10.35 30.28
C LEU A 203 0.22 11.31 30.15
N ASN A 204 1.46 10.81 30.20
CA ASN A 204 2.65 11.64 30.03
C ASN A 204 2.68 12.28 28.63
N LEU A 205 2.41 11.50 27.59
CA LEU A 205 2.38 12.01 26.21
C LEU A 205 1.25 13.02 25.99
N LEU A 206 0.07 12.79 26.57
CA LEU A 206 -1.03 13.76 26.50
C LEU A 206 -0.71 15.07 27.23
N VAL A 207 -0.01 15.00 28.36
CA VAL A 207 0.47 16.20 29.08
C VAL A 207 1.47 16.98 28.22
N GLU A 208 2.41 16.29 27.56
CA GLU A 208 3.35 16.89 26.62
C GLU A 208 2.64 17.58 25.44
N MET A 209 1.52 17.01 24.99
CA MET A 209 0.65 17.60 23.95
C MET A 209 -0.22 18.77 24.46
N GLY A 210 -0.18 19.08 25.76
CA GLY A 210 -0.85 20.24 26.35
C GLY A 210 -2.07 19.92 27.23
N LEU A 211 -2.35 18.65 27.54
CA LEU A 211 -3.35 18.30 28.55
C LEU A 211 -2.87 18.74 29.94
N LYS A 212 -3.67 19.54 30.63
CA LYS A 212 -3.29 20.01 31.97
C LYS A 212 -3.37 18.89 32.99
N LYS A 213 -2.30 18.71 33.75
CA LYS A 213 -2.20 17.66 34.77
C LYS A 213 -3.28 17.76 35.85
N GLU A 214 -3.70 18.97 36.21
CA GLU A 214 -4.80 19.24 37.16
C GLU A 214 -6.18 18.75 36.68
N ASN A 215 -6.33 18.50 35.37
CA ASN A 215 -7.56 17.97 34.77
C ASN A 215 -7.56 16.44 34.62
N ILE A 216 -6.54 15.76 35.15
CA ILE A 216 -6.39 14.31 35.04
C ILE A 216 -6.69 13.66 36.39
N THR A 217 -7.64 12.73 36.37
CA THR A 217 -7.93 11.85 37.51
C THR A 217 -7.60 10.41 37.12
N VAL A 218 -6.81 9.72 37.94
CA VAL A 218 -6.43 8.32 37.69
C VAL A 218 -7.10 7.43 38.73
N ASN A 219 -7.70 6.34 38.25
CA ASN A 219 -8.30 5.29 39.06
C ASN A 219 -7.59 3.96 38.77
N ASP A 220 -7.18 3.23 39.80
CA ASP A 220 -6.70 1.86 39.64
C ASP A 220 -7.58 0.87 40.42
N ARG A 221 -7.07 -0.34 40.67
CA ARG A 221 -7.80 -1.39 41.37
C ARG A 221 -8.16 -1.09 42.84
N PHE A 222 -7.51 -0.11 43.47
CA PHE A 222 -7.83 0.33 44.83
C PHE A 222 -8.60 1.66 44.86
N GLY A 223 -8.97 2.20 43.70
CA GLY A 223 -9.73 3.43 43.58
C GLY A 223 -8.90 4.60 43.05
N ILE A 224 -9.36 5.81 43.36
CA ILE A 224 -8.73 7.06 42.90
C ILE A 224 -7.31 7.19 43.47
N ILE A 225 -6.39 7.70 42.66
CA ILE A 225 -5.05 8.06 43.10
C ILE A 225 -5.09 9.46 43.69
N TYR A 226 -5.05 9.54 45.02
CA TYR A 226 -5.12 10.77 45.79
C TYR A 226 -3.89 10.96 46.67
N LYS A 227 -3.60 12.22 47.07
CA LYS A 227 -2.51 12.53 47.99
C LYS A 227 -2.71 11.85 49.35
N GLY A 228 -1.72 11.06 49.78
CA GLY A 228 -1.74 10.36 51.07
C GLY A 228 -2.15 8.88 51.00
N ARG A 229 -2.65 8.41 49.85
CA ARG A 229 -2.87 6.98 49.58
C ARG A 229 -1.57 6.18 49.75
N GLN A 230 -1.64 4.95 50.26
CA GLN A 230 -0.46 4.10 50.50
C GLN A 230 -0.42 2.86 49.60
N GLU A 231 -1.58 2.39 49.16
CA GLU A 231 -1.76 1.15 48.42
C GLU A 231 -1.20 1.26 47.00
N GLU A 232 -0.16 0.47 46.69
CA GLU A 232 0.50 0.37 45.37
C GLU A 232 0.95 1.70 44.76
N MET A 233 1.34 2.63 45.62
CA MET A 233 1.94 3.89 45.19
C MET A 233 3.41 3.67 44.84
N ASN A 234 3.80 4.12 43.65
CA ASN A 234 5.16 4.16 43.15
C ASN A 234 5.47 5.57 42.59
N PRO A 235 6.73 5.92 42.28
CA PRO A 235 7.07 7.26 41.83
C PRO A 235 6.30 7.73 40.58
N TYR A 236 5.94 6.79 39.69
CA TYR A 236 5.27 7.09 38.43
C TYR A 236 3.79 7.41 38.62
N ASN A 237 3.04 6.58 39.36
CA ASN A 237 1.61 6.85 39.60
C ASN A 237 1.39 7.96 40.65
N SER A 238 2.32 8.12 41.60
CA SER A 238 2.30 9.22 42.58
C SER A 238 2.38 10.58 41.92
N ALA A 239 2.98 10.67 40.74
CA ALA A 239 3.00 11.90 39.96
C ALA A 239 1.58 12.38 39.64
N TYR A 240 0.60 11.49 39.50
CA TYR A 240 -0.80 11.82 39.18
C TYR A 240 -1.73 11.87 40.40
N ALA A 241 -1.18 11.84 41.62
CA ALA A 241 -1.98 11.96 42.83
C ALA A 241 -2.59 13.36 42.97
N ILE A 242 -3.92 13.42 43.04
CA ILE A 242 -4.67 14.67 43.18
C ILE A 242 -5.13 14.91 44.63
N ASP A 243 -5.35 16.18 44.96
CA ASP A 243 -5.87 16.59 46.27
C ASP A 243 -7.40 16.53 46.24
N THR A 244 -7.97 15.43 46.73
CA THR A 244 -9.42 15.16 46.62
C THR A 244 -9.95 14.21 47.69
N ASP A 245 -11.23 14.35 48.01
CA ASP A 245 -11.98 13.42 48.85
C ASP A 245 -12.61 12.25 48.06
N ALA A 246 -12.56 12.30 46.72
CA ALA A 246 -13.03 11.21 45.87
C ALA A 246 -12.23 9.91 46.09
N ARG A 247 -12.91 8.77 46.09
CA ARG A 247 -12.29 7.45 46.31
C ARG A 247 -12.60 6.44 45.22
N THR A 248 -13.70 6.63 44.50
CA THR A 248 -14.19 5.70 43.49
C THR A 248 -14.42 6.40 42.16
N LEU A 249 -14.60 5.62 41.08
CA LEU A 249 -15.04 6.17 39.80
C LEU A 249 -16.39 6.89 39.90
N ASP A 250 -17.31 6.41 40.74
CA ASP A 250 -18.63 7.02 40.93
C ASP A 250 -18.52 8.50 41.38
N ASP A 251 -17.43 8.88 42.03
CA ASP A 251 -17.22 10.23 42.58
C ASP A 251 -16.74 11.26 41.55
N VAL A 252 -16.26 10.84 40.37
CA VAL A 252 -15.43 11.70 39.48
C VAL A 252 -15.89 11.78 38.03
N MET A 253 -16.99 11.11 37.66
CA MET A 253 -17.42 10.99 36.26
C MET A 253 -18.24 12.17 35.73
N GLU A 254 -18.70 13.06 36.62
CA GLU A 254 -19.49 14.24 36.26
C GLU A 254 -18.69 15.21 35.37
N GLY A 255 -19.23 15.49 34.18
CA GLY A 255 -18.65 16.46 33.25
C GLY A 255 -17.30 16.05 32.67
N VAL A 256 -16.94 14.77 32.72
CA VAL A 256 -15.72 14.24 32.11
C VAL A 256 -15.82 14.24 30.59
N ASP A 257 -14.78 14.74 29.91
CA ASP A 257 -14.72 14.80 28.45
C ASP A 257 -14.11 13.54 27.83
N ILE A 258 -13.11 12.96 28.51
CA ILE A 258 -12.36 11.80 28.04
C ILE A 258 -12.36 10.71 29.12
N PHE A 259 -12.79 9.51 28.77
CA PHE A 259 -12.50 8.30 29.53
C PHE A 259 -11.43 7.49 28.80
N LEU A 260 -10.32 7.20 29.48
CA LEU A 260 -9.23 6.36 28.97
C LEU A 260 -9.15 5.07 29.79
N GLY A 261 -9.64 3.97 29.23
CA GLY A 261 -9.58 2.64 29.81
C GLY A 261 -8.35 1.87 29.31
N LEU A 262 -7.48 1.52 30.25
CA LEU A 262 -6.30 0.66 30.09
C LEU A 262 -6.18 -0.27 31.31
N SER A 263 -7.29 -0.90 31.70
CA SER A 263 -7.37 -1.69 32.92
C SER A 263 -8.02 -3.06 32.74
N ALA A 264 -9.31 -3.19 33.05
CA ALA A 264 -10.00 -4.46 33.21
C ALA A 264 -11.42 -4.39 32.62
N PRO A 265 -12.01 -5.53 32.23
CA PRO A 265 -13.34 -5.56 31.65
C PRO A 265 -14.41 -5.08 32.62
N ARG A 266 -15.43 -4.38 32.09
CA ARG A 266 -16.65 -3.94 32.83
C ARG A 266 -16.41 -2.95 33.97
N VAL A 267 -15.31 -2.20 33.93
CA VAL A 267 -15.01 -1.15 34.94
C VAL A 267 -15.86 0.11 34.73
N LEU A 268 -16.17 0.47 33.48
CA LEU A 268 -17.01 1.61 33.17
C LEU A 268 -18.48 1.16 33.06
N LYS A 269 -19.38 1.80 33.82
CA LYS A 269 -20.82 1.49 33.84
C LYS A 269 -21.62 2.52 33.05
N GLN A 270 -22.81 2.14 32.56
CA GLN A 270 -23.73 3.07 31.88
C GLN A 270 -24.10 4.29 32.74
N GLU A 271 -24.19 4.12 34.06
CA GLU A 271 -24.46 5.20 35.02
C GLU A 271 -23.38 6.28 34.99
N HIS A 272 -22.10 5.88 34.92
CA HIS A 272 -20.98 6.81 34.77
C HIS A 272 -21.06 7.56 33.44
N VAL A 273 -21.37 6.84 32.35
CA VAL A 273 -21.40 7.42 30.99
C VAL A 273 -22.50 8.48 30.86
N LYS A 274 -23.65 8.30 31.53
CA LYS A 274 -24.72 9.32 31.60
C LYS A 274 -24.24 10.64 32.20
N GLN A 275 -23.28 10.62 33.12
CA GLN A 275 -22.78 11.80 33.82
C GLN A 275 -21.68 12.57 33.05
N MET A 276 -21.10 11.97 32.01
CA MET A 276 -20.02 12.58 31.23
C MET A 276 -20.49 13.83 30.47
N ALA A 277 -19.56 14.69 30.05
CA ALA A 277 -19.85 15.87 29.25
C ALA A 277 -20.47 15.54 27.88
N ALA A 278 -21.07 16.50 27.18
CA ALA A 278 -21.55 16.36 25.80
C ALA A 278 -20.42 15.94 24.85
N ASN A 279 -20.70 15.08 23.87
CA ASN A 279 -19.72 14.49 22.95
C ASN A 279 -18.49 13.89 23.67
N PRO A 280 -18.68 12.94 24.60
CA PRO A 280 -17.59 12.36 25.36
C PRO A 280 -16.77 11.45 24.46
N LEU A 281 -15.46 11.46 24.62
CA LEU A 281 -14.55 10.54 23.97
C LEU A 281 -14.23 9.40 24.94
N ILE A 282 -14.60 8.18 24.59
CA ILE A 282 -14.43 7.00 25.44
C ILE A 282 -13.53 6.01 24.69
N LEU A 283 -12.33 5.80 25.22
CA LEU A 283 -11.39 4.79 24.74
C LEU A 283 -11.43 3.62 25.73
N ALA A 284 -12.10 2.52 25.36
CA ALA A 284 -12.18 1.31 26.19
C ALA A 284 -11.27 0.22 25.59
N LEU A 285 -10.00 0.21 26.01
CA LEU A 285 -8.92 -0.50 25.33
C LEU A 285 -8.51 -1.81 25.99
N ALA A 286 -9.16 -2.23 27.09
CA ALA A 286 -8.94 -3.55 27.66
C ALA A 286 -9.23 -4.67 26.64
N ASN A 287 -8.39 -5.70 26.63
CA ASN A 287 -8.51 -6.86 25.76
C ASN A 287 -8.59 -8.15 26.59
N PRO A 288 -9.34 -9.18 26.13
CA PRO A 288 -10.18 -9.20 24.92
C PRO A 288 -11.56 -8.53 25.10
N GLU A 289 -11.95 -8.21 26.33
CA GLU A 289 -13.23 -7.59 26.66
C GLU A 289 -12.98 -6.17 27.20
N PRO A 290 -13.59 -5.13 26.60
CA PRO A 290 -13.33 -3.73 26.97
C PRO A 290 -13.91 -3.35 28.33
N GLU A 291 -13.49 -2.19 28.85
CA GLU A 291 -14.02 -1.60 30.09
C GLU A 291 -15.53 -1.37 30.02
N ILE A 292 -16.06 -1.08 28.84
CA ILE A 292 -17.48 -1.07 28.50
C ILE A 292 -17.62 -1.36 27.01
N ARG A 293 -18.67 -2.07 26.60
CA ARG A 293 -18.94 -2.30 25.19
C ARG A 293 -19.60 -1.08 24.52
N PRO A 294 -19.31 -0.79 23.24
CA PRO A 294 -19.90 0.35 22.53
C PRO A 294 -21.43 0.36 22.53
N GLU A 295 -22.09 -0.80 22.43
CA GLU A 295 -23.56 -0.88 22.38
C GLU A 295 -24.18 -0.32 23.66
N LEU A 296 -23.61 -0.65 24.81
CA LEU A 296 -24.07 -0.15 26.12
C LEU A 296 -23.84 1.36 26.28
N VAL A 297 -22.79 1.89 25.66
CA VAL A 297 -22.53 3.34 25.67
C VAL A 297 -23.59 4.06 24.84
N TYR A 298 -23.84 3.61 23.62
CA TYR A 298 -24.78 4.28 22.72
C TYR A 298 -26.23 4.25 23.19
N GLU A 299 -26.63 3.27 23.99
CA GLU A 299 -27.94 3.24 24.65
C GLU A 299 -28.20 4.46 25.55
N VAL A 300 -27.14 5.01 26.16
CA VAL A 300 -27.27 6.08 27.16
C VAL A 300 -26.64 7.40 26.73
N ARG A 301 -25.70 7.36 25.78
CA ARG A 301 -24.97 8.50 25.20
C ARG A 301 -24.76 8.28 23.70
N PRO A 302 -25.80 8.46 22.87
CA PRO A 302 -25.70 8.30 21.41
C PRO A 302 -24.74 9.31 20.77
N ASP A 303 -24.42 10.40 21.47
CA ASP A 303 -23.43 11.40 21.07
C ASP A 303 -21.99 11.04 21.48
N ALA A 304 -21.74 9.87 22.06
CA ALA A 304 -20.39 9.43 22.39
C ALA A 304 -19.53 9.19 21.14
N ILE A 305 -18.23 9.35 21.30
CA ILE A 305 -17.22 8.97 20.32
C ILE A 305 -16.45 7.81 20.95
N MET A 306 -16.54 6.63 20.35
CA MET A 306 -15.99 5.39 20.91
C MET A 306 -14.74 4.93 20.17
N ALA A 307 -13.76 4.42 20.91
CA ALA A 307 -12.64 3.65 20.38
C ALA A 307 -12.38 2.44 21.27
N THR A 308 -11.96 1.32 20.68
CA THR A 308 -11.65 0.08 21.42
C THR A 308 -10.36 -0.56 20.91
N GLY A 309 -9.82 -1.56 21.63
CA GLY A 309 -8.72 -2.39 21.13
C GLY A 309 -9.13 -3.42 20.07
N ARG A 310 -10.44 -3.65 19.88
CA ARG A 310 -10.96 -4.75 19.07
C ARG A 310 -11.15 -4.37 17.61
N SER A 311 -10.90 -5.33 16.71
CA SER A 311 -10.99 -5.13 15.26
C SER A 311 -12.42 -5.15 14.72
N ASP A 312 -13.37 -5.71 15.46
CA ASP A 312 -14.78 -5.79 15.08
C ASP A 312 -15.58 -4.52 15.36
N TYR A 313 -14.97 -3.52 16.02
CA TYR A 313 -15.56 -2.21 16.24
C TYR A 313 -14.89 -1.11 15.39
N PRO A 314 -15.61 0.01 15.14
CA PRO A 314 -15.00 1.24 14.63
C PRO A 314 -13.87 1.73 15.53
N ASN A 315 -12.95 2.55 14.98
CA ASN A 315 -11.84 3.16 15.72
C ASN A 315 -11.00 2.17 16.56
N GLN A 316 -10.49 1.12 15.91
CA GLN A 316 -9.57 0.20 16.57
C GLN A 316 -8.23 0.91 16.88
N VAL A 317 -7.92 1.09 18.17
CA VAL A 317 -6.62 1.55 18.62
C VAL A 317 -5.71 0.35 18.79
N ASN A 318 -4.70 0.23 17.93
CA ASN A 318 -3.79 -0.90 17.91
C ASN A 318 -2.36 -0.44 17.62
N ASN A 319 -1.41 -0.92 18.43
CA ASN A 319 0.00 -0.52 18.39
C ASN A 319 0.67 -0.83 17.04
N VAL A 320 0.12 -1.76 16.25
CA VAL A 320 0.57 -2.05 14.88
C VAL A 320 0.58 -0.83 13.96
N LEU A 321 -0.21 0.20 14.28
CA LEU A 321 -0.23 1.48 13.56
C LEU A 321 1.03 2.33 13.81
N CYS A 322 1.83 1.98 14.82
CA CYS A 322 2.96 2.76 15.28
C CYS A 322 4.28 2.00 15.08
N PHE A 323 4.52 0.91 15.82
CA PHE A 323 5.87 0.35 15.97
C PHE A 323 6.57 0.00 14.64
N PRO A 324 5.93 -0.60 13.61
CA PRO A 324 6.64 -0.98 12.41
C PRO A 324 7.21 0.25 11.70
N PHE A 325 6.38 1.29 11.59
CA PHE A 325 6.68 2.49 10.81
C PHE A 325 7.57 3.48 11.58
N LEU A 326 7.41 3.54 12.90
CA LEU A 326 8.30 4.31 13.76
C LEU A 326 9.73 3.77 13.68
N PHE A 327 9.90 2.45 13.81
CA PHE A 327 11.23 1.83 13.66
C PHE A 327 11.76 1.97 12.24
N ARG A 328 10.94 1.86 11.19
CA ARG A 328 11.40 2.12 9.82
C ARG A 328 12.08 3.48 9.70
N GLY A 329 11.41 4.54 10.16
CA GLY A 329 11.95 5.91 10.13
C GLY A 329 13.21 6.05 10.99
N ALA A 330 13.23 5.47 12.19
CA ALA A 330 14.40 5.51 13.08
C ALA A 330 15.61 4.75 12.48
N LEU A 331 15.38 3.56 11.93
CA LEU A 331 16.42 2.71 11.35
C LEU A 331 16.99 3.32 10.08
N ASP A 332 16.17 3.93 9.22
CA ASP A 332 16.61 4.50 7.95
C ASP A 332 17.64 5.62 8.13
N VAL A 333 17.49 6.42 9.18
CA VAL A 333 18.45 7.48 9.53
C VAL A 333 19.53 7.03 10.51
N GLY A 334 19.54 5.76 10.91
CA GLY A 334 20.44 5.25 11.95
C GLY A 334 20.32 6.02 13.25
N ALA A 335 19.10 6.28 13.71
CA ALA A 335 18.85 6.97 14.97
C ALA A 335 19.56 6.23 16.13
N THR A 336 20.12 6.96 17.09
CA THR A 336 20.71 6.38 18.31
C THR A 336 19.68 6.15 19.41
N GLU A 337 18.53 6.83 19.35
CA GLU A 337 17.43 6.69 20.29
C GLU A 337 16.07 7.00 19.61
N ILE A 338 14.97 6.69 20.31
CA ILE A 338 13.63 7.20 19.99
C ILE A 338 13.22 8.19 21.08
N ASN A 339 13.31 9.48 20.77
CA ASN A 339 12.99 10.58 21.69
C ASN A 339 11.55 11.08 21.54
N GLU A 340 11.15 12.03 22.39
CA GLU A 340 9.77 12.52 22.42
C GLU A 340 9.35 13.25 21.14
N SER A 341 10.24 13.98 20.48
CA SER A 341 9.94 14.65 19.20
C SER A 341 9.58 13.63 18.11
N MET A 342 10.26 12.48 18.07
CA MET A 342 9.92 11.38 17.16
C MET A 342 8.56 10.78 17.47
N LYS A 343 8.20 10.60 18.75
CA LYS A 343 6.87 10.09 19.14
C LYS A 343 5.75 11.06 18.75
N LEU A 344 5.95 12.36 19.00
CA LEU A 344 4.99 13.40 18.59
C LEU A 344 4.84 13.47 17.07
N ALA A 345 5.93 13.31 16.31
CA ALA A 345 5.88 13.23 14.86
C ALA A 345 5.05 12.03 14.38
N ALA A 346 5.20 10.87 15.03
CA ALA A 346 4.37 9.68 14.75
C ALA A 346 2.89 9.92 15.09
N VAL A 347 2.57 10.54 16.24
CA VAL A 347 1.19 10.93 16.61
C VAL A 347 0.56 11.78 15.52
N GLN A 348 1.25 12.85 15.11
CA GLN A 348 0.76 13.76 14.07
C GLN A 348 0.62 13.05 12.72
N ALA A 349 1.55 12.17 12.36
CA ALA A 349 1.49 11.38 11.13
C ALA A 349 0.24 10.50 11.06
N ILE A 350 -0.03 9.74 12.13
CA ILE A 350 -1.19 8.83 12.22
C ILE A 350 -2.49 9.64 12.23
N ALA A 351 -2.54 10.73 13.01
CA ALA A 351 -3.72 11.57 13.10
C ALA A 351 -4.04 12.23 11.76
N ASP A 352 -3.04 12.81 11.08
CA ASP A 352 -3.24 13.46 9.78
C ASP A 352 -3.67 12.46 8.71
N LEU A 353 -3.10 11.25 8.69
CA LEU A 353 -3.49 10.21 7.74
C LEU A 353 -4.98 9.86 7.84
N ALA A 354 -5.55 9.77 9.05
CA ALA A 354 -6.97 9.49 9.23
C ALA A 354 -7.89 10.58 8.63
N THR A 355 -7.38 11.81 8.50
CA THR A 355 -8.13 12.95 7.93
C THR A 355 -8.07 13.00 6.40
N ARG A 356 -7.25 12.15 5.77
CA ARG A 356 -7.12 12.06 4.31
C ARG A 356 -8.09 11.02 3.75
N GLU A 357 -8.56 11.23 2.51
CA GLU A 357 -9.42 10.29 1.77
C GLU A 357 -8.88 8.87 1.78
N THR A 358 -9.73 7.86 1.92
CA THR A 358 -9.27 6.47 1.95
C THR A 358 -8.86 5.96 0.58
N SER A 359 -7.76 5.21 0.51
CA SER A 359 -7.30 4.56 -0.73
C SER A 359 -8.16 3.32 -1.03
N ASP A 360 -8.43 3.03 -2.31
CA ASP A 360 -9.19 1.83 -2.73
C ASP A 360 -8.57 0.50 -2.26
N VAL A 361 -7.26 0.49 -1.98
CA VAL A 361 -6.59 -0.68 -1.39
C VAL A 361 -7.16 -0.96 0.01
N VAL A 362 -7.42 0.08 0.80
CA VAL A 362 -8.05 -0.02 2.13
C VAL A 362 -9.49 -0.46 1.99
N VAL A 363 -10.23 0.18 1.08
CA VAL A 363 -11.64 -0.18 0.80
C VAL A 363 -11.76 -1.66 0.41
N SER A 364 -10.85 -2.16 -0.43
CA SER A 364 -10.87 -3.56 -0.88
C SER A 364 -10.49 -4.55 0.23
N ALA A 365 -9.52 -4.21 1.09
CA ALA A 365 -9.09 -5.05 2.20
C ALA A 365 -10.17 -5.20 3.30
N TYR A 366 -11.11 -4.25 3.38
CA TYR A 366 -12.15 -4.19 4.41
C TYR A 366 -13.58 -4.28 3.86
N GLY A 367 -13.79 -4.98 2.73
CA GLY A 367 -15.14 -5.37 2.30
C GLY A 367 -15.91 -4.34 1.45
N GLY A 368 -15.26 -3.28 0.95
CA GLY A 368 -15.81 -2.39 -0.08
C GLY A 368 -16.40 -1.06 0.40
N GLU A 369 -16.47 -0.82 1.71
CA GLU A 369 -16.97 0.42 2.30
C GLU A 369 -15.88 1.51 2.35
N ALA A 370 -16.24 2.73 1.94
CA ALA A 370 -15.36 3.89 2.05
C ALA A 370 -15.43 4.44 3.49
N PHE A 371 -14.27 4.63 4.13
CA PHE A 371 -14.24 5.28 5.43
C PHE A 371 -13.97 6.77 5.24
N SER A 372 -14.77 7.61 5.89
CA SER A 372 -14.61 9.05 5.93
C SER A 372 -14.29 9.49 7.36
N PHE A 373 -13.42 10.49 7.49
CA PHE A 373 -13.05 11.04 8.79
C PHE A 373 -14.28 11.48 9.58
N GLY A 374 -14.43 11.00 10.81
CA GLY A 374 -15.60 11.26 11.63
C GLY A 374 -15.67 10.39 12.87
N ARG A 375 -16.87 10.31 13.48
CA ARG A 375 -17.09 9.59 14.76
C ARG A 375 -16.69 8.12 14.71
N GLU A 376 -16.81 7.48 13.54
CA GLU A 376 -16.51 6.06 13.34
C GLU A 376 -15.14 5.82 12.67
N TYR A 377 -14.39 6.89 12.37
CA TYR A 377 -13.06 6.82 11.76
C TYR A 377 -12.16 7.97 12.23
N LEU A 378 -11.51 7.77 13.38
CA LEU A 378 -10.57 8.68 14.02
C LEU A 378 -9.11 8.30 13.75
N ILE A 379 -8.85 7.03 13.45
CA ILE A 379 -7.52 6.44 13.36
C ILE A 379 -7.49 5.51 12.13
N PRO A 380 -6.40 5.50 11.33
CA PRO A 380 -6.31 4.64 10.15
C PRO A 380 -6.38 3.16 10.52
N LYS A 381 -6.67 2.33 9.52
CA LYS A 381 -6.70 0.86 9.67
C LYS A 381 -5.29 0.28 9.50
N PRO A 382 -4.95 -0.83 10.19
CA PRO A 382 -3.61 -1.46 10.11
C PRO A 382 -3.10 -1.79 8.71
N PHE A 383 -4.00 -2.14 7.79
CA PHE A 383 -3.64 -2.48 6.41
C PHE A 383 -3.69 -1.28 5.46
N ASP A 384 -3.70 -0.05 5.98
CA ASP A 384 -3.57 1.14 5.14
C ASP A 384 -2.14 1.26 4.60
N PRO A 385 -1.91 1.06 3.28
CA PRO A 385 -0.58 1.10 2.69
C PRO A 385 0.14 2.45 2.91
N ARG A 386 -0.61 3.53 3.14
CA ARG A 386 -0.08 4.88 3.32
C ARG A 386 0.62 5.07 4.66
N LEU A 387 0.41 4.18 5.63
CA LEU A 387 1.15 4.20 6.90
C LEU A 387 2.66 4.17 6.66
N MET A 388 3.10 3.34 5.71
CA MET A 388 4.51 3.19 5.33
C MET A 388 5.09 4.43 4.65
N THR A 389 4.26 5.23 3.98
CA THR A 389 4.74 6.36 3.17
C THR A 389 4.63 7.68 3.92
N ILE A 390 3.84 7.74 5.01
CA ILE A 390 3.61 8.97 5.77
C ILE A 390 4.37 9.00 7.10
N ILE A 391 4.39 7.88 7.86
CA ILE A 391 4.95 7.87 9.22
C ILE A 391 6.48 7.90 9.19
N PRO A 392 7.18 7.00 8.44
CA PRO A 392 8.64 6.95 8.48
C PRO A 392 9.33 8.27 8.10
N PRO A 393 8.91 9.03 7.06
CA PRO A 393 9.50 10.33 6.75
C PRO A 393 9.40 11.35 7.86
N ARG A 394 8.26 11.42 8.56
CA ARG A 394 8.07 12.36 9.67
C ARG A 394 8.92 12.00 10.87
N VAL A 395 9.02 10.70 11.19
CA VAL A 395 9.87 10.20 12.27
C VAL A 395 11.36 10.41 11.96
N ALA A 396 11.78 10.10 10.73
CA ALA A 396 13.15 10.32 10.26
C ALA A 396 13.55 11.80 10.34
N LYS A 397 12.65 12.70 9.91
CA LYS A 397 12.88 14.14 10.00
C LYS A 397 13.04 14.61 11.45
N ALA A 398 12.18 14.16 12.35
CA ALA A 398 12.28 14.49 13.78
C ALA A 398 13.59 13.98 14.41
N ALA A 399 14.05 12.77 14.03
CA ALA A 399 15.33 12.22 14.47
C ALA A 399 16.52 13.05 13.98
N MET A 400 16.46 13.53 12.73
CA MET A 400 17.48 14.43 12.17
C MET A 400 17.50 15.80 12.85
N GLU A 401 16.32 16.40 13.08
CA GLU A 401 16.18 17.71 13.72
C GLU A 401 16.67 17.72 15.17
N THR A 402 16.50 16.60 15.89
CA THR A 402 16.96 16.44 17.27
C THR A 402 18.43 16.00 17.37
N GLY A 403 19.09 15.72 16.24
CA GLY A 403 20.51 15.38 16.19
C GLY A 403 20.85 13.93 16.56
N VAL A 404 19.85 13.04 16.66
CA VAL A 404 20.07 11.62 17.01
C VAL A 404 20.32 10.73 15.78
N ALA A 405 20.17 11.28 14.56
CA ALA A 405 20.41 10.57 13.31
C ALA A 405 21.91 10.47 12.97
N THR A 406 22.43 9.25 12.79
CA THR A 406 23.82 9.03 12.35
C THR A 406 23.99 8.95 10.83
N ARG A 407 22.91 8.72 10.09
CA ARG A 407 22.87 8.62 8.62
C ARG A 407 21.72 9.45 8.07
N PRO A 408 21.83 10.80 8.08
CA PRO A 408 20.75 11.67 7.64
C PRO A 408 20.36 11.42 6.17
N ILE A 409 19.08 11.59 5.87
CA ILE A 409 18.55 11.50 4.50
C ILE A 409 18.80 12.83 3.79
N GLU A 410 19.53 12.79 2.67
CA GLU A 410 19.85 13.98 1.87
C GLU A 410 18.68 14.40 0.95
N ASP A 411 18.00 13.44 0.34
CA ASP A 411 16.88 13.65 -0.57
C ASP A 411 15.62 12.93 -0.06
N PHE A 412 14.72 13.70 0.54
CA PHE A 412 13.44 13.17 1.03
C PHE A 412 12.49 12.75 -0.09
N VAL A 413 12.60 13.33 -1.29
CA VAL A 413 11.77 12.94 -2.43
C VAL A 413 12.19 11.55 -2.93
N GLU A 414 13.48 11.27 -2.98
CA GLU A 414 13.99 9.92 -3.29
C GLU A 414 13.57 8.92 -2.21
N TYR A 415 13.71 9.30 -0.95
CA TYR A 415 13.36 8.44 0.18
C TYR A 415 11.88 8.08 0.20
N GLU A 416 10.98 9.05 0.05
CA GLU A 416 9.53 8.80 -0.06
C GLU A 416 9.21 7.89 -1.25
N ARG A 417 9.88 8.08 -2.38
CA ARG A 417 9.71 7.21 -3.57
C ARG A 417 10.17 5.77 -3.32
N LYS A 418 11.24 5.58 -2.55
CA LYS A 418 11.71 4.25 -2.14
C LYS A 418 10.65 3.56 -1.27
N LEU A 419 10.06 4.28 -0.31
CA LEU A 419 8.96 3.75 0.50
C LEU A 419 7.72 3.42 -0.35
N ASP A 420 7.35 4.28 -1.30
CA ASP A 420 6.26 4.03 -2.25
C ASP A 420 6.51 2.77 -3.09
N SER A 421 7.75 2.51 -3.52
CA SER A 421 8.08 1.32 -4.31
C SER A 421 7.90 0.01 -3.54
N PHE A 422 8.10 0.04 -2.22
CA PHE A 422 7.84 -1.09 -1.34
C PHE A 422 6.34 -1.41 -1.27
N VAL A 423 5.51 -0.38 -1.21
CA VAL A 423 4.05 -0.48 -1.13
C VAL A 423 3.43 -0.83 -2.48
N PHE A 424 3.91 -0.21 -3.55
CA PHE A 424 3.41 -0.36 -4.91
C PHE A 424 4.54 -0.83 -5.83
N ARG A 425 4.63 -2.15 -6.04
CA ARG A 425 5.62 -2.75 -6.95
C ARG A 425 5.60 -2.15 -8.37
N SER A 426 4.46 -1.59 -8.81
CA SER A 426 4.38 -0.89 -10.09
C SER A 426 5.10 0.46 -10.13
N GLY A 427 5.41 1.07 -8.99
CA GLY A 427 5.94 2.43 -8.90
C GLY A 427 7.26 2.61 -9.65
N LEU A 428 8.20 1.67 -9.52
CA LEU A 428 9.51 1.74 -10.20
C LEU A 428 9.38 1.60 -11.71
N VAL A 429 8.56 0.64 -12.17
CA VAL A 429 8.36 0.37 -13.60
C VAL A 429 7.56 1.48 -14.29
N MET A 430 6.58 2.06 -13.58
CA MET A 430 5.72 3.12 -14.11
C MET A 430 6.33 4.52 -13.98
N LYS A 431 7.43 4.68 -13.23
CA LYS A 431 8.02 6.00 -12.94
C LYS A 431 8.29 6.83 -14.21
N PRO A 432 8.98 6.31 -15.26
CA PRO A 432 9.23 7.08 -16.47
C PRO A 432 7.93 7.53 -17.16
N VAL A 433 6.91 6.66 -17.15
CA VAL A 433 5.60 6.93 -17.74
C VAL A 433 4.88 8.06 -16.98
N PHE A 434 4.88 8.01 -15.64
CA PHE A 434 4.27 9.05 -14.81
C PHE A 434 4.99 10.39 -14.94
N GLU A 435 6.33 10.42 -14.92
CA GLU A 435 7.10 11.66 -15.07
C GLU A 435 6.81 12.33 -16.41
N MET A 436 6.74 11.56 -17.50
CA MET A 436 6.39 12.09 -18.82
C MET A 436 4.94 12.60 -18.87
N ALA A 437 3.99 11.85 -18.29
CA ALA A 437 2.59 12.26 -18.24
C ALA A 437 2.38 13.56 -17.45
N LYS A 438 3.11 13.76 -16.34
CA LYS A 438 3.07 14.98 -15.53
C LYS A 438 3.65 16.19 -16.25
N HIS A 439 4.67 15.98 -17.09
CA HIS A 439 5.34 17.09 -17.78
C HIS A 439 4.39 17.82 -18.76
N GLU A 440 3.57 17.07 -19.48
CA GLU A 440 2.56 17.65 -20.39
C GLU A 440 1.21 16.89 -20.26
N PRO A 441 0.38 17.25 -19.27
CA PRO A 441 -0.85 16.52 -18.97
C PRO A 441 -1.87 16.58 -20.12
N GLN A 442 -2.23 15.39 -20.63
CA GLN A 442 -3.15 15.24 -21.77
C GLN A 442 -4.63 15.24 -21.34
N ARG A 443 -5.54 15.61 -22.26
CA ARG A 443 -7.00 15.50 -22.04
C ARG A 443 -7.45 14.05 -22.22
N ILE A 444 -7.87 13.37 -21.15
CA ILE A 444 -8.27 11.95 -21.22
C ILE A 444 -9.75 11.81 -20.95
N VAL A 445 -10.50 11.25 -21.89
CA VAL A 445 -11.91 10.93 -21.70
C VAL A 445 -12.11 9.53 -21.14
N PHE A 446 -12.87 9.43 -20.05
CA PHE A 446 -13.26 8.18 -19.41
C PHE A 446 -14.72 7.86 -19.77
N ALA A 447 -14.91 6.74 -20.47
CA ALA A 447 -16.23 6.33 -20.93
C ALA A 447 -17.17 5.96 -19.77
N GLU A 448 -16.68 5.25 -18.75
CA GLU A 448 -17.47 4.87 -17.57
C GLU A 448 -17.33 5.90 -16.43
N GLY A 449 -17.63 7.18 -16.70
CA GLY A 449 -17.40 8.28 -15.77
C GLY A 449 -18.24 8.26 -14.49
N GLU A 450 -19.33 7.51 -14.45
CA GLU A 450 -20.15 7.29 -13.25
C GLU A 450 -19.62 6.18 -12.33
N SER A 451 -18.65 5.39 -12.80
CA SER A 451 -18.14 4.23 -12.06
C SER A 451 -17.34 4.66 -10.84
N LYS A 452 -17.64 4.06 -9.66
CA LYS A 452 -16.90 4.32 -8.41
C LYS A 452 -15.39 4.25 -8.61
N ARG A 453 -14.91 3.23 -9.33
CA ARG A 453 -13.47 3.02 -9.56
C ARG A 453 -12.85 4.10 -10.45
N VAL A 454 -13.58 4.58 -11.45
CA VAL A 454 -13.11 5.65 -12.34
C VAL A 454 -13.02 6.97 -11.58
N ILE A 455 -14.04 7.32 -10.79
CA ILE A 455 -14.05 8.59 -10.03
C ILE A 455 -12.93 8.60 -8.97
N ASN A 456 -12.70 7.50 -8.25
CA ASN A 456 -11.57 7.38 -7.31
C ASN A 456 -10.20 7.45 -8.02
N ALA A 457 -10.06 6.82 -9.19
CA ALA A 457 -8.85 6.94 -10.00
C ALA A 457 -8.59 8.38 -10.42
N VAL A 458 -9.65 9.09 -10.81
CA VAL A 458 -9.57 10.48 -11.27
C VAL A 458 -9.16 11.44 -10.16
N GLN A 459 -9.59 11.23 -8.91
CA GLN A 459 -9.05 11.98 -7.76
C GLN A 459 -7.52 11.90 -7.70
N ILE A 460 -6.97 10.69 -7.78
CA ILE A 460 -5.52 10.47 -7.75
C ILE A 460 -4.83 11.13 -8.96
N LEU A 461 -5.41 10.97 -10.16
CA LEU A 461 -4.85 11.52 -11.39
C LEU A 461 -4.80 13.06 -11.36
N VAL A 462 -5.79 13.71 -10.77
CA VAL A 462 -5.83 15.16 -10.56
C VAL A 462 -4.80 15.58 -9.52
N ASP A 463 -4.80 14.95 -8.34
CA ASP A 463 -3.88 15.29 -7.24
C ASP A 463 -2.41 15.16 -7.67
N ASP A 464 -2.10 14.13 -8.46
CA ASP A 464 -0.77 13.88 -8.98
C ASP A 464 -0.43 14.68 -10.24
N GLY A 465 -1.40 15.38 -10.84
CA GLY A 465 -1.22 16.17 -12.08
C GLY A 465 -0.91 15.33 -13.32
N ILE A 466 -1.43 14.10 -13.42
CA ILE A 466 -1.11 13.15 -14.51
C ILE A 466 -1.81 13.51 -15.82
N CYS A 467 -3.07 13.93 -15.75
CA CYS A 467 -3.89 14.22 -16.91
C CYS A 467 -5.00 15.24 -16.58
N LYS A 468 -5.73 15.66 -17.61
CA LYS A 468 -6.94 16.50 -17.52
C LYS A 468 -8.17 15.62 -17.80
N PRO A 469 -8.87 15.12 -16.77
CA PRO A 469 -9.93 14.12 -16.94
C PRO A 469 -11.23 14.71 -17.51
N ILE A 470 -11.85 13.98 -18.43
CA ILE A 470 -13.20 14.22 -18.93
C ILE A 470 -14.05 13.00 -18.60
N LEU A 471 -15.08 13.15 -17.78
CA LEU A 471 -15.98 12.06 -17.39
C LEU A 471 -17.25 12.07 -18.24
N LEU A 472 -17.58 10.94 -18.85
CA LEU A 472 -18.86 10.75 -19.53
C LEU A 472 -19.91 10.19 -18.56
N GLY A 473 -21.05 10.87 -18.46
CA GLY A 473 -22.16 10.43 -17.61
C GLY A 473 -23.07 11.56 -17.18
N ASN A 474 -24.06 11.22 -16.35
CA ASN A 474 -24.98 12.18 -15.79
C ASN A 474 -24.29 13.05 -14.72
N PRO A 475 -24.31 14.39 -14.85
CA PRO A 475 -23.63 15.28 -13.91
C PRO A 475 -24.12 15.16 -12.47
N ALA A 476 -25.42 14.93 -12.25
CA ALA A 476 -25.97 14.80 -10.91
C ALA A 476 -25.50 13.51 -10.23
N ASN A 477 -25.42 12.40 -10.98
CA ASN A 477 -24.90 11.13 -10.44
C ASN A 477 -23.42 11.23 -10.10
N ILE A 478 -22.61 11.82 -10.99
CA ILE A 478 -21.17 11.99 -10.75
C ILE A 478 -20.94 12.88 -9.52
N GLN A 479 -21.67 14.00 -9.41
CA GLN A 479 -21.56 14.91 -8.27
C GLN A 479 -21.97 14.22 -6.95
N ALA A 480 -23.08 13.48 -6.95
CA ALA A 480 -23.51 12.71 -5.78
C ALA A 480 -22.48 11.64 -5.37
N ASN A 481 -21.83 11.00 -6.34
CA ASN A 481 -20.77 10.03 -6.08
C ASN A 481 -19.51 10.69 -5.50
N ILE A 482 -19.09 11.85 -6.02
CA ILE A 482 -17.97 12.64 -5.48
C ILE A 482 -18.22 12.96 -3.99
N GLU A 483 -19.41 13.47 -3.68
CA GLU A 483 -19.81 13.81 -2.30
C GLU A 483 -19.89 12.58 -1.40
N SER A 484 -20.54 11.51 -1.87
CA SER A 484 -20.70 10.27 -1.12
C SER A 484 -19.38 9.57 -0.81
N TYR A 485 -18.38 9.70 -1.69
CA TYR A 485 -17.06 9.11 -1.49
C TYR A 485 -16.10 10.05 -0.75
N GLY A 486 -16.55 11.27 -0.42
CA GLY A 486 -15.74 12.26 0.29
C GLY A 486 -14.57 12.79 -0.54
N LEU A 487 -14.71 12.85 -1.86
CA LEU A 487 -13.65 13.26 -2.79
C LEU A 487 -13.57 14.79 -2.93
N ARG A 488 -12.36 15.32 -3.10
CA ARG A 488 -12.06 16.76 -3.26
C ARG A 488 -12.32 17.32 -4.67
N LEU A 489 -12.64 16.47 -5.65
CA LEU A 489 -12.85 16.88 -7.05
C LEU A 489 -13.87 18.01 -7.21
N LYS A 490 -13.48 19.07 -7.93
CA LYS A 490 -14.36 20.18 -8.32
C LYS A 490 -14.65 20.17 -9.81
N THR A 491 -15.92 20.00 -10.16
CA THR A 491 -16.41 20.11 -11.53
C THR A 491 -16.12 21.49 -12.12
N GLY A 492 -15.55 21.54 -13.33
CA GLY A 492 -15.18 22.77 -14.04
C GLY A 492 -13.83 23.37 -13.65
N ILE A 493 -13.17 22.82 -12.63
CA ILE A 493 -11.79 23.19 -12.23
C ILE A 493 -10.87 21.99 -12.45
N ASP A 494 -11.19 20.88 -11.79
CA ASP A 494 -10.36 19.66 -11.75
C ASP A 494 -10.77 18.68 -12.86
N ILE A 495 -12.07 18.60 -13.14
CA ILE A 495 -12.67 17.65 -14.08
C ILE A 495 -13.69 18.34 -14.99
N GLU A 496 -13.80 17.84 -16.22
CA GLU A 496 -14.87 18.18 -17.15
C GLU A 496 -15.89 17.03 -17.17
N ILE A 497 -17.19 17.35 -17.17
CA ILE A 497 -18.26 16.34 -17.27
C ILE A 497 -19.05 16.59 -18.55
N ILE A 498 -19.21 15.55 -19.37
CA ILE A 498 -20.04 15.59 -20.58
C ILE A 498 -21.18 14.58 -20.44
N ASP A 499 -22.41 15.09 -20.39
CA ASP A 499 -23.61 14.26 -20.47
C ASP A 499 -23.85 13.87 -21.94
N PRO A 500 -23.86 12.58 -22.31
CA PRO A 500 -24.19 12.16 -23.68
C PRO A 500 -25.52 12.71 -24.20
N ARG A 501 -26.51 12.92 -23.31
CA ARG A 501 -27.84 13.43 -23.66
C ARG A 501 -27.87 14.94 -23.86
N ASN A 502 -26.94 15.65 -23.24
CA ASN A 502 -26.83 17.12 -23.29
C ASN A 502 -25.42 17.56 -23.71
N ASN A 503 -24.87 16.87 -24.70
CA ASN A 503 -23.54 17.14 -25.23
C ASN A 503 -23.57 18.44 -26.09
N PRO A 504 -22.76 19.47 -25.77
CA PRO A 504 -22.76 20.73 -26.52
C PRO A 504 -22.36 20.54 -28.00
N ASP A 505 -21.50 19.56 -28.29
CA ASP A 505 -21.00 19.26 -29.64
C ASP A 505 -21.73 18.08 -30.29
N ILE A 506 -22.99 17.84 -29.90
CA ILE A 506 -23.73 16.66 -30.33
C ILE A 506 -23.84 16.54 -31.86
N GLU A 507 -24.07 17.63 -32.58
CA GLU A 507 -24.16 17.60 -34.05
C GLU A 507 -22.84 17.19 -34.70
N LYS A 508 -21.71 17.71 -34.19
CA LYS A 508 -20.35 17.40 -34.67
C LYS A 508 -20.08 15.90 -34.49
N HIS A 509 -20.38 15.36 -33.31
CA HIS A 509 -20.15 13.95 -33.00
C HIS A 509 -21.07 13.03 -33.80
N GLN A 510 -22.35 13.37 -33.94
CA GLN A 510 -23.31 12.61 -34.75
C GLN A 510 -22.93 12.55 -36.23
N LYS A 511 -22.58 13.70 -36.82
CA LYS A 511 -22.13 13.78 -38.22
C LYS A 511 -20.89 12.93 -38.45
N THR A 512 -19.93 12.99 -37.52
CA THR A 512 -18.68 12.20 -37.60
C THR A 512 -18.96 10.70 -37.49
N TYR A 513 -19.74 10.28 -36.49
CA TYR A 513 -20.12 8.88 -36.33
C TYR A 513 -20.86 8.33 -37.54
N TYR A 514 -21.85 9.09 -38.06
CA TYR A 514 -22.61 8.70 -39.24
C TYR A 514 -21.70 8.59 -40.48
N ALA A 515 -20.80 9.55 -40.71
CA ALA A 515 -19.89 9.51 -41.85
C ALA A 515 -19.02 8.24 -41.86
N LEU A 516 -18.61 7.74 -40.69
CA LEU A 516 -17.80 6.54 -40.56
C LEU A 516 -18.59 5.23 -40.68
N THR A 517 -19.88 5.25 -40.34
CA THR A 517 -20.69 4.04 -40.19
C THR A 517 -21.85 3.92 -41.19
N CYS A 518 -22.09 4.93 -42.03
CA CYS A 518 -23.20 4.93 -42.99
C CYS A 518 -23.14 3.76 -43.98
N ARG A 519 -21.93 3.29 -44.32
CA ARG A 519 -21.69 2.12 -45.19
C ARG A 519 -21.88 0.78 -44.47
N GLU A 520 -22.03 0.78 -43.15
CA GLU A 520 -22.37 -0.39 -42.33
C GLU A 520 -23.89 -0.48 -42.06
N GLY A 521 -24.70 0.34 -42.74
CA GLY A 521 -26.16 0.33 -42.61
C GLY A 521 -26.71 1.19 -41.45
N VAL A 522 -25.86 1.99 -40.80
CA VAL A 522 -26.30 2.96 -39.79
C VAL A 522 -27.11 4.07 -40.44
N THR A 523 -28.28 4.38 -39.88
CA THR A 523 -29.14 5.50 -40.32
C THR A 523 -28.90 6.74 -39.45
N PRO A 524 -29.20 7.97 -39.93
CA PRO A 524 -29.03 9.18 -39.13
C PRO A 524 -29.77 9.17 -37.77
N PRO A 525 -31.03 8.69 -37.66
CA PRO A 525 -31.69 8.57 -36.36
C PRO A 525 -31.02 7.56 -35.43
N PHE A 526 -30.44 6.48 -35.98
CA PHE A 526 -29.70 5.51 -35.19
C PHE A 526 -28.37 6.07 -34.70
N SER A 527 -27.63 6.82 -35.52
CA SER A 527 -26.41 7.51 -35.08
C SER A 527 -26.66 8.51 -33.95
N GLN A 528 -27.77 9.26 -34.02
CA GLN A 528 -28.19 10.14 -32.93
C GLN A 528 -28.41 9.35 -31.63
N ARG A 529 -29.15 8.25 -31.71
CA ARG A 529 -29.39 7.39 -30.54
C ARG A 529 -28.08 6.86 -29.95
N VAL A 530 -27.17 6.37 -30.78
CA VAL A 530 -25.89 5.79 -30.30
C VAL A 530 -25.06 6.83 -29.56
N ILE A 531 -24.82 7.99 -30.16
CA ILE A 531 -24.00 9.05 -29.55
C ILE A 531 -24.63 9.62 -28.28
N SER A 532 -25.96 9.66 -28.19
CA SER A 532 -26.67 10.17 -27.01
C SER A 532 -26.94 9.14 -25.91
N SER A 533 -26.59 7.86 -26.11
CA SER A 533 -26.88 6.80 -25.13
C SER A 533 -25.74 5.84 -24.82
N ARG A 534 -24.63 5.88 -25.57
CA ARG A 534 -23.49 4.98 -25.37
C ARG A 534 -22.20 5.78 -25.22
N ASN A 535 -21.50 5.54 -24.11
CA ASN A 535 -20.33 6.33 -23.75
C ASN A 535 -19.10 5.97 -24.60
N THR A 536 -18.83 4.70 -24.89
CA THR A 536 -17.65 4.30 -25.69
C THR A 536 -17.65 4.90 -27.10
N PRO A 537 -18.75 4.83 -27.89
CA PRO A 537 -18.81 5.48 -29.20
C PRO A 537 -18.64 7.00 -29.13
N LEU A 538 -19.20 7.65 -28.11
CA LEU A 538 -19.05 9.09 -27.89
C LEU A 538 -17.59 9.43 -27.56
N ALA A 539 -16.96 8.74 -26.60
CA ALA A 539 -15.56 8.91 -26.23
C ALA A 539 -14.62 8.74 -27.43
N ALA A 540 -14.81 7.68 -28.22
CA ALA A 540 -14.02 7.45 -29.43
C ALA A 540 -14.22 8.57 -30.46
N THR A 541 -15.45 9.07 -30.61
CA THR A 541 -15.72 10.18 -31.53
C THR A 541 -15.06 11.47 -31.04
N MET A 542 -15.10 11.77 -29.74
CA MET A 542 -14.42 12.93 -29.15
C MET A 542 -12.90 12.91 -29.38
N VAL A 543 -12.25 11.75 -29.19
CA VAL A 543 -10.82 11.60 -29.48
C VAL A 543 -10.53 11.86 -30.97
N ARG A 544 -11.35 11.28 -31.86
CA ARG A 544 -11.20 11.50 -33.31
C ARG A 544 -11.38 12.97 -33.71
N CYS A 545 -12.34 13.64 -33.07
CA CYS A 545 -12.69 15.03 -33.30
C CYS A 545 -11.73 16.04 -32.64
N GLY A 546 -10.76 15.57 -31.85
CA GLY A 546 -9.77 16.39 -31.15
C GLY A 546 -10.26 17.02 -29.84
N ASP A 547 -11.42 16.62 -29.34
CA ASP A 547 -12.02 17.15 -28.11
C ASP A 547 -11.36 16.52 -26.85
N ALA A 548 -10.79 15.32 -27.02
CA ALA A 548 -9.91 14.64 -26.08
C ALA A 548 -8.64 14.15 -26.81
N ASP A 549 -7.54 14.01 -26.08
CA ASP A 549 -6.27 13.49 -26.60
C ASP A 549 -6.19 11.95 -26.56
N ALA A 550 -6.82 11.32 -25.57
CA ALA A 550 -6.91 9.88 -25.42
C ALA A 550 -8.22 9.44 -24.77
N MET A 551 -8.58 8.16 -24.89
CA MET A 551 -9.71 7.57 -24.17
C MET A 551 -9.37 6.32 -23.38
N ILE A 552 -10.10 6.13 -22.28
CA ILE A 552 -10.15 4.90 -21.48
C ILE A 552 -11.60 4.42 -21.40
N CYS A 553 -11.81 3.13 -21.64
CA CYS A 553 -13.09 2.45 -21.45
C CYS A 553 -12.90 1.01 -20.96
N GLY A 554 -13.99 0.28 -20.73
CA GLY A 554 -13.93 -1.16 -20.41
C GLY A 554 -13.85 -1.50 -18.93
N VAL A 555 -14.02 -0.52 -18.03
CA VAL A 555 -14.21 -0.79 -16.60
C VAL A 555 -15.54 -1.54 -16.38
N GLU A 556 -16.49 -1.37 -17.29
CA GLU A 556 -17.78 -2.05 -17.32
C GLU A 556 -18.07 -2.56 -18.74
N GLY A 557 -18.67 -3.74 -18.84
CA GLY A 557 -19.09 -4.34 -20.11
C GLY A 557 -18.01 -5.16 -20.82
N SER A 558 -18.41 -5.83 -21.90
CA SER A 558 -17.55 -6.75 -22.64
C SER A 558 -16.43 -6.04 -23.40
N TYR A 559 -15.19 -6.51 -23.23
CA TYR A 559 -14.00 -6.04 -23.95
C TYR A 559 -14.20 -6.00 -25.48
N LEU A 560 -14.81 -7.05 -26.05
CA LEU A 560 -15.03 -7.15 -27.50
C LEU A 560 -16.02 -6.08 -28.02
N SER A 561 -17.00 -5.69 -27.21
CA SER A 561 -17.95 -4.61 -27.56
C SER A 561 -17.23 -3.27 -27.65
N HIS A 562 -16.35 -2.97 -26.70
CA HIS A 562 -15.51 -1.77 -26.72
C HIS A 562 -14.54 -1.79 -27.90
N LEU A 563 -13.90 -2.93 -28.15
CA LEU A 563 -12.96 -3.11 -29.25
C LEU A 563 -13.61 -2.89 -30.62
N TYR A 564 -14.84 -3.37 -30.81
CA TYR A 564 -15.61 -3.12 -32.02
C TYR A 564 -15.75 -1.62 -32.28
N HIS A 565 -16.22 -0.86 -31.28
CA HIS A 565 -16.41 0.59 -31.42
C HIS A 565 -15.11 1.34 -31.68
N ILE A 566 -14.04 1.00 -30.97
CA ILE A 566 -12.72 1.60 -31.18
C ILE A 566 -12.20 1.28 -32.59
N ARG A 567 -12.30 0.04 -33.04
CA ARG A 567 -11.86 -0.36 -34.38
C ARG A 567 -12.63 0.39 -35.46
N THR A 568 -13.95 0.50 -35.36
CA THR A 568 -14.78 1.19 -36.35
C THR A 568 -14.53 2.70 -36.36
N LEU A 569 -14.43 3.33 -35.19
CA LEU A 569 -14.39 4.80 -35.10
C LEU A 569 -12.99 5.38 -35.13
N LEU A 570 -12.00 4.71 -34.56
CA LEU A 570 -10.61 5.18 -34.52
C LEU A 570 -9.78 4.51 -35.62
N GLY A 571 -10.16 3.34 -36.11
CA GLY A 571 -9.49 2.65 -37.20
C GLY A 571 -8.13 2.06 -36.81
N ILE A 572 -7.58 1.27 -37.73
CA ILE A 572 -6.29 0.60 -37.59
C ILE A 572 -5.22 1.42 -38.33
N ARG A 573 -3.98 1.47 -37.80
CA ARG A 573 -2.83 2.13 -38.44
C ARG A 573 -2.57 1.53 -39.82
N LYS A 574 -2.25 2.40 -40.78
CA LYS A 574 -1.97 2.01 -42.17
C LYS A 574 -0.82 1.01 -42.19
N GLY A 575 -1.02 -0.10 -42.92
CA GLY A 575 -0.02 -1.16 -43.06
C GLY A 575 -0.17 -2.31 -42.06
N LEU A 576 -1.08 -2.20 -41.08
CA LEU A 576 -1.43 -3.28 -40.16
C LEU A 576 -2.72 -3.98 -40.58
N GLN A 577 -2.83 -5.27 -40.26
CA GLN A 577 -4.03 -6.07 -40.53
C GLN A 577 -5.01 -6.15 -39.35
N SER A 578 -4.50 -6.02 -38.13
CA SER A 578 -5.25 -6.17 -36.88
C SER A 578 -4.75 -5.23 -35.79
N LEU A 579 -5.52 -5.13 -34.71
CA LEU A 579 -5.06 -4.56 -33.44
C LEU A 579 -4.46 -5.68 -32.59
N ALA A 580 -3.77 -5.31 -31.50
CA ALA A 580 -3.25 -6.24 -30.50
C ALA A 580 -3.41 -5.68 -29.10
N ALA A 581 -3.39 -6.54 -28.09
CA ALA A 581 -3.32 -6.12 -26.70
C ALA A 581 -2.07 -6.69 -26.03
N VAL A 582 -1.29 -5.80 -25.41
CA VAL A 582 -0.17 -6.19 -24.55
C VAL A 582 -0.59 -6.06 -23.09
N THR A 583 -0.24 -7.05 -22.27
CA THR A 583 -0.34 -6.93 -20.82
C THR A 583 1.04 -6.99 -20.20
N LEU A 584 1.36 -5.96 -19.42
CA LEU A 584 2.55 -5.92 -18.60
C LEU A 584 2.28 -6.62 -17.27
N LEU A 585 3.17 -7.51 -16.86
CA LEU A 585 3.10 -8.22 -15.58
C LEU A 585 4.37 -7.95 -14.77
N ILE A 586 4.17 -7.38 -13.59
CA ILE A 586 5.26 -7.02 -12.67
C ILE A 586 5.34 -8.09 -11.59
N LEU A 587 6.44 -8.84 -11.58
CA LEU A 587 6.73 -9.94 -10.68
C LEU A 587 7.91 -9.60 -9.78
N LYS A 588 8.12 -10.39 -8.71
CA LYS A 588 9.37 -10.29 -7.92
C LYS A 588 10.62 -10.59 -8.77
N LYS A 589 10.49 -11.48 -9.76
CA LYS A 589 11.58 -11.90 -10.65
C LYS A 589 11.93 -10.85 -11.70
N GLY A 590 10.98 -10.01 -12.08
CA GLY A 590 11.17 -9.04 -13.17
C GLY A 590 9.87 -8.53 -13.76
N THR A 591 10.01 -7.83 -14.87
CA THR A 591 8.91 -7.17 -15.58
C THR A 591 8.79 -7.79 -16.97
N TYR A 592 7.60 -8.35 -17.28
CA TYR A 592 7.39 -9.11 -18.51
C TYR A 592 6.15 -8.61 -19.24
N PHE A 593 6.26 -8.42 -20.55
CA PHE A 593 5.18 -8.01 -21.45
C PHE A 593 4.70 -9.24 -22.22
N LEU A 594 3.39 -9.47 -22.24
CA LEU A 594 2.78 -10.59 -22.94
C LEU A 594 1.91 -10.06 -24.08
N THR A 595 2.08 -10.60 -25.29
CA THR A 595 1.24 -10.29 -26.47
C THR A 595 0.79 -11.59 -27.15
N ASP A 596 -0.42 -11.73 -27.71
CA ASP A 596 -1.60 -10.85 -27.67
C ASP A 596 -2.61 -11.42 -26.67
N THR A 597 -2.91 -10.66 -25.61
CA THR A 597 -3.67 -11.19 -24.46
C THR A 597 -5.19 -11.09 -24.62
N HIS A 598 -5.72 -10.30 -25.57
CA HIS A 598 -7.16 -9.98 -25.61
C HIS A 598 -7.78 -9.80 -27.02
N VAL A 599 -6.99 -9.67 -28.10
CA VAL A 599 -7.56 -9.28 -29.41
C VAL A 599 -7.65 -10.45 -30.39
N SER A 600 -6.52 -10.97 -30.85
CA SER A 600 -6.46 -11.93 -31.95
C SER A 600 -6.52 -13.37 -31.46
N ALA A 601 -7.65 -14.05 -31.71
CA ALA A 601 -7.84 -15.45 -31.33
C ALA A 601 -6.75 -16.37 -31.94
N GLU A 602 -6.55 -16.29 -33.25
CA GLU A 602 -5.55 -17.06 -34.00
C GLU A 602 -4.85 -16.12 -35.00
N PRO A 603 -3.79 -15.41 -34.58
CA PRO A 603 -3.09 -14.46 -35.45
C PRO A 603 -2.27 -15.18 -36.54
N SER A 604 -2.13 -14.56 -37.71
CA SER A 604 -1.19 -15.00 -38.77
C SER A 604 0.27 -14.68 -38.42
N ALA A 605 1.23 -15.22 -39.18
CA ALA A 605 2.64 -14.91 -39.00
C ALA A 605 2.96 -13.41 -39.17
N GLU A 606 2.34 -12.75 -40.16
CA GLU A 606 2.45 -11.31 -40.38
C GLU A 606 1.87 -10.52 -39.20
N GLN A 607 0.72 -10.94 -38.67
CA GLN A 607 0.11 -10.29 -37.52
C GLN A 607 0.99 -10.46 -36.28
N ILE A 608 1.59 -11.62 -36.05
CA ILE A 608 2.54 -11.85 -34.96
C ILE A 608 3.76 -10.93 -35.12
N ALA A 609 4.31 -10.84 -36.32
CA ALA A 609 5.46 -9.96 -36.61
C ALA A 609 5.15 -8.49 -36.35
N ASP A 610 4.04 -7.98 -36.90
CA ASP A 610 3.59 -6.61 -36.69
C ASP A 610 3.29 -6.35 -35.21
N ASN A 611 2.59 -7.25 -34.52
CA ASN A 611 2.27 -7.14 -33.09
C ASN A 611 3.54 -7.13 -32.22
N THR A 612 4.55 -7.92 -32.58
CA THR A 612 5.83 -7.97 -31.86
C THR A 612 6.57 -6.64 -31.96
N ALA A 613 6.60 -6.03 -33.15
CA ALA A 613 7.21 -4.73 -33.34
C ALA A 613 6.47 -3.62 -32.55
N LEU A 614 5.13 -3.62 -32.59
CA LEU A 614 4.34 -2.67 -31.80
C LEU A 614 4.53 -2.85 -30.30
N ALA A 615 4.64 -4.09 -29.83
CA ALA A 615 4.91 -4.38 -28.44
C ALA A 615 6.32 -3.96 -28.03
N ALA A 616 7.31 -4.11 -28.92
CA ALA A 616 8.67 -3.65 -28.70
C ALA A 616 8.74 -2.12 -28.54
N GLU A 617 8.06 -1.35 -29.39
CA GLU A 617 7.91 0.11 -29.23
C GLU A 617 7.34 0.46 -27.84
N LEU A 618 6.33 -0.29 -27.38
CA LEU A 618 5.77 -0.09 -26.04
C LEU A 618 6.80 -0.38 -24.95
N VAL A 619 7.60 -1.45 -25.06
CA VAL A 619 8.65 -1.77 -24.07
C VAL A 619 9.68 -0.65 -23.96
N GLU A 620 10.07 -0.07 -25.09
CA GLU A 620 10.99 1.08 -25.14
C GLU A 620 10.40 2.31 -24.45
N HIS A 621 9.09 2.53 -24.58
CA HIS A 621 8.40 3.63 -23.88
C HIS A 621 8.38 3.48 -22.35
N PHE A 622 8.57 2.26 -21.85
CA PHE A 622 8.78 2.00 -20.42
C PHE A 622 10.26 2.12 -20.01
N GLY A 623 11.15 2.56 -20.92
CA GLY A 623 12.58 2.73 -20.67
C GLY A 623 13.38 1.43 -20.69
N MET A 624 12.83 0.35 -21.28
CA MET A 624 13.48 -0.96 -21.34
C MET A 624 13.87 -1.29 -22.79
N SER A 625 14.99 -2.00 -22.97
CA SER A 625 15.35 -2.55 -24.29
C SER A 625 14.52 -3.81 -24.57
N PRO A 626 13.83 -3.90 -25.72
CA PRO A 626 12.97 -5.04 -26.02
C PRO A 626 13.80 -6.27 -26.39
N LYS A 627 13.55 -7.38 -25.69
CA LYS A 627 14.08 -8.72 -25.98
C LYS A 627 12.89 -9.64 -26.21
N ALA A 628 12.56 -9.86 -27.48
CA ALA A 628 11.35 -10.57 -27.89
C ALA A 628 11.62 -12.07 -28.05
N ALA A 629 10.90 -12.89 -27.29
CA ALA A 629 10.88 -14.33 -27.47
C ALA A 629 9.57 -14.77 -28.12
N LEU A 630 9.68 -15.39 -29.29
CA LEU A 630 8.56 -16.02 -30.00
C LEU A 630 8.31 -17.40 -29.38
N LEU A 631 7.28 -17.48 -28.54
CA LEU A 631 6.97 -18.67 -27.79
C LEU A 631 6.24 -19.72 -28.64
N SER A 632 6.59 -20.98 -28.43
CA SER A 632 5.98 -22.13 -29.08
C SER A 632 6.13 -23.39 -28.21
N GLU A 633 5.36 -24.42 -28.58
CA GLU A 633 5.56 -25.81 -28.20
C GLU A 633 6.81 -26.46 -28.85
N SER A 634 7.48 -25.77 -29.78
CA SER A 634 8.75 -26.17 -30.41
C SER A 634 9.93 -25.37 -29.84
N ASN A 635 11.11 -26.00 -29.85
CA ASN A 635 12.40 -25.37 -29.56
C ASN A 635 13.25 -25.46 -30.83
N PHE A 636 13.44 -24.33 -31.51
CA PHE A 636 14.37 -24.17 -32.63
C PHE A 636 14.24 -25.27 -33.71
N GLY A 637 13.01 -25.56 -34.13
CA GLY A 637 12.70 -26.55 -35.16
C GLY A 637 12.51 -28.00 -34.67
N SER A 638 12.47 -28.23 -33.36
CA SER A 638 12.22 -29.57 -32.80
C SER A 638 10.85 -30.15 -33.17
N ARG A 639 9.90 -29.30 -33.62
CA ARG A 639 8.60 -29.71 -34.17
C ARG A 639 8.26 -28.99 -35.49
N GLN A 640 7.43 -29.64 -36.30
CA GLN A 640 6.98 -29.14 -37.62
C GLN A 640 5.46 -28.91 -37.67
N ASP A 641 4.81 -28.79 -36.51
CA ASP A 641 3.37 -28.51 -36.44
C ASP A 641 3.06 -27.10 -36.96
N PRO A 642 1.81 -26.84 -37.40
CA PRO A 642 1.41 -25.53 -37.91
C PRO A 642 1.69 -24.36 -36.96
N GLY A 643 1.56 -24.57 -35.63
CA GLY A 643 1.88 -23.57 -34.61
C GLY A 643 3.35 -23.17 -34.61
N ALA A 644 4.25 -24.16 -34.59
CA ALA A 644 5.70 -23.96 -34.65
C ALA A 644 6.16 -23.32 -35.98
N LEU A 645 5.60 -23.77 -37.12
CA LEU A 645 5.90 -23.19 -38.43
C LEU A 645 5.49 -21.72 -38.51
N LYS A 646 4.32 -21.38 -37.96
CA LYS A 646 3.80 -20.00 -37.90
C LYS A 646 4.74 -19.06 -37.13
N MET A 647 5.29 -19.51 -36.00
CA MET A 647 6.24 -18.71 -35.21
C MET A 647 7.58 -18.53 -35.93
N ARG A 648 8.06 -19.54 -36.66
CA ARG A 648 9.26 -19.42 -37.51
C ARG A 648 9.08 -18.45 -38.67
N GLU A 649 7.91 -18.52 -39.32
CA GLU A 649 7.56 -17.59 -40.38
C GLU A 649 7.47 -16.15 -39.85
N ALA A 650 6.86 -15.96 -38.67
CA ALA A 650 6.83 -14.66 -38.00
C ALA A 650 8.23 -14.12 -37.71
N LEU A 651 9.16 -14.96 -37.22
CA LEU A 651 10.55 -14.56 -36.99
C LEU A 651 11.24 -14.13 -38.30
N ALA A 652 11.03 -14.87 -39.40
CA ALA A 652 11.59 -14.51 -40.70
C ALA A 652 11.08 -13.14 -41.17
N ILE A 653 9.79 -12.86 -40.99
CA ILE A 653 9.18 -11.56 -41.29
C ILE A 653 9.77 -10.47 -40.39
N ILE A 654 9.94 -10.72 -39.09
CA ILE A 654 10.55 -9.76 -38.15
C ILE A 654 11.97 -9.41 -38.60
N ARG A 655 12.82 -10.41 -38.89
CA ARG A 655 14.20 -10.19 -39.34
C ARG A 655 14.27 -9.39 -40.65
N GLN A 656 13.29 -9.56 -41.54
CA GLN A 656 13.23 -8.82 -42.80
C GLN A 656 12.74 -7.37 -42.61
N LYS A 657 11.70 -7.17 -41.80
CA LYS A 657 10.93 -5.91 -41.73
C LYS A 657 11.40 -5.00 -40.59
N TYR A 658 11.97 -5.59 -39.54
CA TYR A 658 12.45 -4.94 -38.30
C TYR A 658 13.82 -5.50 -37.89
N PRO A 659 14.88 -5.31 -38.71
CA PRO A 659 16.18 -5.97 -38.51
C PRO A 659 16.89 -5.57 -37.21
N ASP A 660 16.57 -4.41 -36.64
CA ASP A 660 17.17 -3.91 -35.39
C ASP A 660 16.50 -4.50 -34.12
N LEU A 661 15.35 -5.17 -34.27
CA LEU A 661 14.64 -5.74 -33.13
C LEU A 661 15.30 -7.04 -32.68
N LEU A 662 15.72 -7.09 -31.42
CA LEU A 662 16.25 -8.29 -30.79
C LEU A 662 15.13 -9.32 -30.55
N ALA A 663 14.85 -10.11 -31.58
CA ALA A 663 13.82 -11.14 -31.57
C ALA A 663 14.41 -12.52 -31.89
N GLU A 664 14.01 -13.53 -31.14
CA GLU A 664 14.42 -14.92 -31.37
C GLU A 664 13.27 -15.91 -31.14
N GLY A 665 13.39 -17.09 -31.73
CA GLY A 665 12.46 -18.20 -31.56
C GLY A 665 12.46 -19.11 -32.79
N GLU A 666 11.47 -19.96 -32.97
CA GLU A 666 10.45 -20.31 -31.99
C GLU A 666 11.05 -21.10 -30.82
N MET A 667 10.61 -20.83 -29.58
CA MET A 667 11.18 -21.48 -28.40
C MET A 667 10.17 -21.68 -27.27
N HIS A 668 10.49 -22.55 -26.33
CA HIS A 668 9.76 -22.74 -25.08
C HIS A 668 10.00 -21.56 -24.13
N ALA A 669 9.10 -21.40 -23.16
CA ALA A 669 9.17 -20.30 -22.20
C ALA A 669 10.38 -20.38 -21.25
N ASP A 670 10.88 -21.58 -20.93
CA ASP A 670 12.08 -21.77 -20.12
C ASP A 670 13.34 -21.27 -20.84
N ALA A 671 13.51 -21.56 -22.13
CA ALA A 671 14.57 -21.01 -22.97
C ALA A 671 14.45 -19.49 -23.16
N ALA A 672 13.23 -18.95 -23.21
CA ALA A 672 13.03 -17.50 -23.24
C ALA A 672 13.49 -16.82 -21.93
N LEU A 673 13.28 -17.48 -20.79
CA LEU A 673 13.49 -16.93 -19.45
C LEU A 673 14.78 -17.40 -18.77
N SER A 674 15.59 -18.24 -19.43
CA SER A 674 16.89 -18.69 -18.93
C SER A 674 17.88 -18.76 -20.08
N GLN A 675 18.88 -17.89 -20.03
CA GLN A 675 19.97 -17.90 -21.00
C GLN A 675 20.72 -19.24 -20.98
N GLU A 676 20.97 -19.81 -19.80
CA GLU A 676 21.65 -21.11 -19.68
C GLU A 676 20.88 -22.22 -20.42
N VAL A 677 19.55 -22.29 -20.23
CA VAL A 677 18.72 -23.26 -20.95
C VAL A 677 18.74 -22.99 -22.45
N ARG A 678 18.69 -21.72 -22.86
CA ARG A 678 18.74 -21.32 -24.27
C ARG A 678 20.06 -21.70 -24.93
N ASP A 679 21.19 -21.40 -24.31
CA ASP A 679 22.53 -21.62 -24.87
C ASP A 679 22.79 -23.12 -25.07
N GLN A 680 22.28 -23.98 -24.18
CA GLN A 680 22.34 -25.45 -24.37
C GLN A 680 21.56 -25.95 -25.60
N LEU A 681 20.52 -25.22 -26.01
CA LEU A 681 19.67 -25.58 -27.16
C LEU A 681 20.09 -24.86 -28.44
N PHE A 682 20.54 -23.61 -28.33
CA PHE A 682 20.84 -22.70 -29.42
C PHE A 682 21.76 -21.56 -28.96
N GLU A 683 23.07 -21.69 -29.22
CA GLU A 683 24.11 -20.76 -28.75
C GLU A 683 24.10 -19.37 -29.41
N ASN A 684 23.43 -19.19 -30.56
CA ASN A 684 23.51 -17.97 -31.39
C ASN A 684 22.22 -17.15 -31.38
N ALA A 685 21.52 -17.09 -30.24
CA ALA A 685 20.27 -16.34 -30.11
C ALA A 685 20.48 -14.83 -30.32
N ALA A 686 19.46 -14.13 -30.83
CA ALA A 686 19.50 -12.69 -31.08
C ALA A 686 19.65 -11.80 -29.82
N PHE A 687 19.60 -12.35 -28.60
CA PHE A 687 19.78 -11.60 -27.36
C PHE A 687 20.38 -12.44 -26.23
N GLU A 688 21.07 -11.75 -25.31
CA GLU A 688 21.56 -12.29 -24.04
C GLU A 688 20.58 -12.00 -22.89
N GLY A 689 20.63 -12.81 -21.83
CA GLY A 689 19.80 -12.72 -20.64
C GLY A 689 18.36 -13.21 -20.84
N GLU A 690 17.46 -12.83 -19.93
CA GLU A 690 16.04 -13.17 -20.02
C GLU A 690 15.31 -12.27 -21.04
N ALA A 691 14.34 -12.84 -21.76
CA ALA A 691 13.39 -12.09 -22.57
C ALA A 691 12.43 -11.31 -21.67
N ASN A 692 12.12 -10.07 -22.04
CA ASN A 692 11.12 -9.24 -21.36
C ASN A 692 9.83 -9.07 -22.20
N LEU A 693 9.86 -9.43 -23.48
CA LEU A 693 8.68 -9.45 -24.35
C LEU A 693 8.40 -10.89 -24.78
N LEU A 694 7.31 -11.44 -24.27
CA LEU A 694 6.86 -12.82 -24.52
C LEU A 694 5.73 -12.81 -25.55
N VAL A 695 6.03 -13.29 -26.75
CA VAL A 695 5.10 -13.32 -27.88
C VAL A 695 4.47 -14.70 -27.96
N CYS A 696 3.21 -14.79 -27.55
CA CYS A 696 2.44 -16.03 -27.54
C CYS A 696 1.86 -16.33 -28.94
N PRO A 697 1.70 -17.62 -29.29
CA PRO A 697 1.26 -18.02 -30.63
C PRO A 697 -0.22 -17.76 -30.91
N ASN A 698 -1.05 -17.64 -29.86
CA ASN A 698 -2.48 -17.37 -29.95
C ASN A 698 -3.05 -16.84 -28.62
N LEU A 699 -4.33 -16.43 -28.64
CA LEU A 699 -5.02 -15.85 -27.48
C LEU A 699 -5.12 -16.81 -26.30
N ALA A 700 -5.35 -18.10 -26.55
CA ALA A 700 -5.48 -19.10 -25.49
C ALA A 700 -4.17 -19.24 -24.71
N ALA A 701 -3.04 -19.38 -25.42
CA ALA A 701 -1.72 -19.44 -24.81
C ALA A 701 -1.41 -18.17 -24.01
N ALA A 702 -1.69 -16.99 -24.58
CA ALA A 702 -1.46 -15.71 -23.91
C ALA A 702 -2.29 -15.55 -22.64
N ASN A 703 -3.60 -15.82 -22.73
CA ASN A 703 -4.53 -15.62 -21.61
C ASN A 703 -4.29 -16.60 -20.45
N ILE A 704 -4.05 -17.88 -20.75
CA ILE A 704 -3.74 -18.90 -19.75
C ILE A 704 -2.42 -18.55 -19.06
N THR A 705 -1.37 -18.26 -19.82
CA THR A 705 -0.05 -17.92 -19.28
C THR A 705 -0.13 -16.68 -18.39
N TYR A 706 -0.81 -15.62 -18.86
CA TYR A 706 -1.03 -14.40 -18.10
C TYR A 706 -1.75 -14.66 -16.77
N ASN A 707 -2.93 -15.28 -16.80
CA ASN A 707 -3.74 -15.46 -15.59
C ASN A 707 -3.07 -16.43 -14.60
N MET A 708 -2.48 -17.52 -15.08
CA MET A 708 -1.76 -18.47 -14.23
C MET A 708 -0.56 -17.81 -13.55
N THR A 709 0.28 -17.10 -14.32
CA THR A 709 1.47 -16.43 -13.77
C THR A 709 1.08 -15.33 -12.80
N LYS A 710 0.07 -14.52 -13.14
CA LYS A 710 -0.46 -13.49 -12.25
C LYS A 710 -0.88 -14.05 -10.89
N MET A 711 -1.61 -15.17 -10.89
CA MET A 711 -2.12 -15.77 -9.66
C MET A 711 -1.05 -16.51 -8.84
N LEU A 712 -0.15 -17.26 -9.50
CA LEU A 712 0.86 -18.04 -8.79
C LEU A 712 2.05 -17.21 -8.28
N ALA A 713 2.36 -16.10 -8.95
CA ALA A 713 3.52 -15.26 -8.63
C ALA A 713 3.14 -13.94 -7.93
N ASP A 714 1.90 -13.78 -7.47
CA ASP A 714 1.34 -12.52 -6.95
C ASP A 714 1.68 -11.33 -7.87
N GLY A 715 1.48 -11.55 -9.17
CA GLY A 715 1.87 -10.62 -10.21
C GLY A 715 0.91 -9.44 -10.30
N LEU A 716 1.46 -8.24 -10.48
CA LEU A 716 0.67 -7.03 -10.63
C LEU A 716 0.52 -6.69 -12.13
N PRO A 717 -0.69 -6.76 -12.70
CA PRO A 717 -0.91 -6.43 -14.10
C PRO A 717 -1.00 -4.92 -14.35
N VAL A 718 -0.47 -4.48 -15.48
CA VAL A 718 -0.72 -3.17 -16.09
C VAL A 718 -1.18 -3.40 -17.53
N GLY A 719 -2.36 -2.91 -17.87
CA GLY A 719 -3.02 -3.20 -19.13
C GLY A 719 -4.41 -3.85 -18.96
N PRO A 720 -5.02 -4.28 -20.07
CA PRO A 720 -4.40 -4.41 -21.40
C PRO A 720 -4.15 -3.08 -22.10
N VAL A 721 -2.97 -2.92 -22.70
CA VAL A 721 -2.61 -1.77 -23.55
C VAL A 721 -2.96 -2.13 -24.99
N LEU A 722 -3.89 -1.38 -25.58
CA LEU A 722 -4.33 -1.62 -26.96
C LEU A 722 -3.34 -0.96 -27.94
N LEU A 723 -2.85 -1.75 -28.89
CA LEU A 723 -1.87 -1.35 -29.88
C LEU A 723 -2.48 -1.36 -31.29
N GLY A 724 -1.92 -0.52 -32.17
CA GLY A 724 -2.25 -0.54 -33.60
C GLY A 724 -3.42 0.37 -34.02
N VAL A 725 -4.08 1.04 -33.07
CA VAL A 725 -5.17 1.99 -33.34
C VAL A 725 -4.62 3.34 -33.85
N ASN A 726 -5.34 4.10 -34.69
CA ASN A 726 -4.84 5.42 -35.20
C ASN A 726 -4.86 6.54 -34.16
N TYR A 727 -5.69 6.42 -33.13
CA TYR A 727 -5.83 7.40 -32.06
C TYR A 727 -5.61 6.74 -30.69
N PRO A 728 -5.05 7.44 -29.69
CA PRO A 728 -4.81 6.87 -28.36
C PRO A 728 -6.12 6.42 -27.70
N ALA A 729 -6.25 5.10 -27.50
CA ALA A 729 -7.41 4.49 -26.89
C ALA A 729 -7.04 3.15 -26.26
N HIS A 730 -7.42 2.95 -25.01
CA HIS A 730 -7.16 1.69 -24.31
C HIS A 730 -8.43 1.15 -23.64
N ILE A 731 -8.51 -0.18 -23.64
CA ILE A 731 -9.66 -0.93 -23.12
C ILE A 731 -9.18 -1.70 -21.90
N LEU A 732 -9.82 -1.43 -20.78
CA LEU A 732 -9.59 -2.10 -19.51
C LEU A 732 -10.50 -3.33 -19.39
N THR A 733 -10.31 -4.08 -18.29
CA THR A 733 -11.20 -5.19 -17.92
C THR A 733 -12.01 -4.86 -16.68
N GLU A 734 -13.13 -5.55 -16.47
CA GLU A 734 -13.96 -5.38 -15.27
C GLU A 734 -13.23 -5.73 -13.97
N SER A 735 -12.10 -6.45 -14.04
CA SER A 735 -11.24 -6.76 -12.89
C SER A 735 -10.19 -5.68 -12.59
N THR A 736 -10.13 -4.60 -13.36
CA THR A 736 -9.12 -3.55 -13.21
C THR A 736 -9.35 -2.79 -11.90
N THR A 737 -8.30 -2.68 -11.07
CA THR A 737 -8.32 -1.92 -9.82
C THR A 737 -8.18 -0.42 -10.10
N VAL A 738 -8.46 0.43 -9.10
CA VAL A 738 -8.26 1.88 -9.24
C VAL A 738 -6.81 2.22 -9.59
N ARG A 739 -5.84 1.57 -8.92
CA ARG A 739 -4.42 1.73 -9.29
C ARG A 739 -4.14 1.31 -10.74
N GLY A 740 -4.81 0.26 -11.23
CA GLY A 740 -4.75 -0.15 -12.63
C GLY A 740 -5.27 0.93 -13.58
N ILE A 741 -6.38 1.60 -13.25
CA ILE A 741 -6.93 2.72 -14.02
C ILE A 741 -5.96 3.89 -14.03
N VAL A 742 -5.36 4.24 -12.88
CA VAL A 742 -4.34 5.31 -12.78
C VAL A 742 -3.14 5.02 -13.66
N ASN A 743 -2.60 3.79 -13.60
CA ASN A 743 -1.48 3.38 -14.44
C ASN A 743 -1.85 3.48 -15.93
N MET A 744 -3.04 3.04 -16.32
CA MET A 744 -3.49 3.06 -17.71
C MET A 744 -3.80 4.46 -18.23
N ALA A 745 -4.24 5.39 -17.37
CA ALA A 745 -4.36 6.80 -17.70
C ALA A 745 -2.99 7.44 -17.97
N ALA A 746 -1.96 7.09 -17.19
CA ALA A 746 -0.60 7.52 -17.48
C ALA A 746 -0.10 6.96 -18.83
N VAL A 747 -0.36 5.67 -19.11
CA VAL A 747 -0.04 5.07 -20.43
C VAL A 747 -0.79 5.76 -21.57
N ALA A 748 -2.08 6.04 -21.41
CA ALA A 748 -2.88 6.75 -22.40
C ALA A 748 -2.35 8.18 -22.66
N SER A 749 -1.91 8.87 -21.59
CA SER A 749 -1.26 10.19 -21.69
C SER A 749 0.03 10.09 -22.50
N LEU A 750 0.88 9.09 -22.21
CA LEU A 750 2.12 8.85 -22.93
C LEU A 750 1.89 8.54 -24.42
N ASP A 751 0.92 7.67 -24.75
CA ASP A 751 0.55 7.34 -26.14
C ASP A 751 0.10 8.60 -26.90
N ALA A 752 -0.70 9.46 -26.25
CA ALA A 752 -1.11 10.73 -26.85
C ALA A 752 0.05 11.71 -27.10
N LEU A 753 0.96 11.86 -26.14
CA LEU A 753 2.15 12.70 -26.27
C LEU A 753 3.05 12.25 -27.42
N TRP A 754 3.34 10.96 -27.46
CA TRP A 754 4.21 10.38 -28.48
C TRP A 754 3.67 10.60 -29.89
N ARG A 755 2.36 10.45 -30.08
CA ARG A 755 1.72 10.70 -31.39
C ARG A 755 1.71 12.17 -31.80
N LYS A 756 1.69 13.10 -30.85
CA LYS A 756 1.87 14.53 -31.13
C LYS A 756 3.29 14.79 -31.63
N GLN A 757 4.30 14.23 -30.98
CA GLN A 757 5.72 14.44 -31.30
C GLN A 757 6.15 13.80 -32.64
N THR A 758 5.64 12.60 -32.95
CA THR A 758 5.95 11.88 -34.20
C THR A 758 5.17 12.37 -35.42
N GLY A 759 4.31 13.39 -35.27
CA GLY A 759 3.53 13.96 -36.36
C GLY A 759 2.43 13.04 -36.91
N LEU A 760 2.11 11.95 -36.21
CA LEU A 760 1.07 10.98 -36.60
C LEU A 760 -0.35 11.58 -36.58
N LYS A 761 -0.57 12.74 -35.93
CA LYS A 761 -1.88 13.43 -35.92
C LYS A 761 -2.31 14.03 -37.28
N ASN A 762 -1.41 14.27 -38.24
CA ASN A 762 -1.71 15.17 -39.38
C ASN A 762 -1.59 14.59 -40.81
N LYS A 763 -1.54 13.26 -41.00
CA LYS A 763 -1.46 12.67 -42.36
C LYS A 763 -2.69 11.90 -42.86
N ILE A 764 -3.86 12.03 -42.21
CA ILE A 764 -5.08 11.32 -42.62
C ILE A 764 -6.17 12.30 -43.11
N ILE A 765 -6.02 12.67 -44.39
CA ILE A 765 -7.05 12.93 -45.43
C ILE A 765 -8.24 13.82 -45.05
N THR A 766 -8.15 15.11 -45.42
CA THR A 766 -9.21 15.83 -46.14
C THR A 766 -9.35 15.21 -47.54
N HIS A 767 -10.41 14.45 -47.76
CA HIS A 767 -11.14 14.28 -49.03
C HIS A 767 -12.37 13.39 -48.82
#